data_AF-A0A6J4VSA1-F1
#
_entry.id   AF-A0A6J4VSA1-F1
#
_cell.length_a   1.000
_cell.length_b   1.000
_cell.length_c   1.000
_cell.angle_alpha   90.00
_cell.angle_beta   90.00
_cell.angle_gamma   90.00
#
_symmetry.space_group_name_H-M   'P 1'
#
loop_
_entity.id
_entity.type
_entity.pdbx_description
1 polymer ?
#
loop_
_entity_poly.entity_id
_entity_poly.type
_entity_poly.pdbx_seq_one_letter_code
_entity_poly.pdbx_strand_id
1 'polypeptide(L)'
;MTLSFSRNRATPELPLRAAAGARYGFPDDARTEGGQLAVPDYRAAQRLSDTVNRMRGADRFPESAVRAGELYAAALVQETLRLVVATYLSTTDAGALSRAYESLEAQLGRTDLERTLAHYLGVFPPKQVARGGVTPDVYLTGEHVTGENQSVSNRQVALEKLLLLHFANLNPAMERLKDLFDDADLAQTRYADLIGGLEGFFAGEPDVGETGQKLFDLLRAPIGASPTSLEGQLRHLLGRFEALMQGVPGMDALMSELLRAGDTMREEGKPTFGGAPGPAEVLDPAAAYREGAAGGSFVPDEYEAFSQDSSWMPRVVMLAKSTFVWLGQLSKGYGRDITRLDEIPDEELDELARRGFTGLWLIGLWERSKASKTIKNLRGNPDAVASAYSLYDYVIAEDLGGFEAFETLKARAWARGIRVASDMVPNHLGIDSAWVVDHPDWFLRLDHSPYPSYTFGGPDLSQDERVGIFLEDHYYDASDAAVVFKRQDRHTGDTTYIYHGNDGTTMPWNDTAQIDYLNPEAREAVIQTILHVARLSPIIRFDAAMTLAKQHIQRLWYPEPGSGGAIASRAQYGGMPTSTFDRAIPKEFWREVVDRVAQEVPDTLLLAEAFWMMEGYFVRTLGMHRVYNSAFMHMFKDEDNAKYRLSIKNVLEFEPEILKRFVNFMNNPDEETAVAQFGKDDKYFGVCVVMATMPGLPMFGHGQVEGYSEKYGMEYRRAKLDEQPDTWLIDRHHREVFPLLHRRYQFAEVENFQLYDVHTEGGIDEDVFAYSNLVDGQASLVTFNNKFGPAGGWIHEATPQAGKDRRTLAEGLGLRAGERDFVTFRDQVSGLSFVRRSRDLRGGLALSLDAYKYQVFVDFTEVDDVDGRYGRLHDSLGGRGVADLEAELTGVQLGPVHNAFRQLVSAEVIRTLRGERGERQRESLRAALPERLGTLIEVAGGQRNSDGFQTQLTHLVALPSLETLATDSPHRDAIEQELTTKLSDEGSGTLYVALVFDALKAAGVDTAGLRLEGLVYDAFAGAGLPDAERAQLLSGLLRRYGPLYSDGADALLTRLKDDNEALRYARFEPETGTFDARSYRELTVRPLAYALLVAGAPALEPFAATLRDLSGAEASAGGHWAELRVPRAEPARAPAHSNPKVEPKADAEPALATAKSKGKTSKPSRAKASKKKPAQKR
;
A
#
# COMPACT_ATOMS: atom_id res chain seq x y z
N MET A 1 -34.50 -59.24 -1.70
CA MET A 1 -35.25 -59.20 -2.96
C MET A 1 -34.58 -58.17 -3.85
N THR A 2 -33.99 -58.61 -4.94
CA THR A 2 -33.11 -57.85 -5.85
C THR A 2 -33.95 -57.01 -6.79
N LEU A 3 -33.78 -55.68 -6.72
CA LEU A 3 -34.48 -54.67 -7.52
C LEU A 3 -34.01 -54.74 -8.98
N SER A 4 -34.80 -55.39 -9.83
CA SER A 4 -34.52 -55.51 -11.26
C SER A 4 -35.43 -54.52 -11.99
N PHE A 5 -34.89 -53.34 -12.25
CA PHE A 5 -35.39 -52.31 -13.17
C PHE A 5 -34.15 -51.52 -13.64
N SER A 6 -33.19 -52.17 -14.31
CA SER A 6 -31.87 -51.60 -14.69
C SER A 6 -31.03 -50.93 -13.57
N ARG A 7 -31.36 -51.16 -12.28
CA ARG A 7 -30.84 -50.40 -11.13
C ARG A 7 -29.51 -50.92 -10.55
N ASN A 8 -28.44 -50.95 -11.35
CA ASN A 8 -27.06 -51.03 -10.81
C ASN A 8 -26.25 -49.73 -10.98
N ARG A 9 -26.70 -48.79 -11.80
CA ARG A 9 -26.34 -47.37 -11.74
C ARG A 9 -27.47 -46.56 -12.38
N ALA A 10 -28.16 -45.76 -11.60
CA ALA A 10 -29.13 -44.78 -12.08
C ALA A 10 -28.43 -43.86 -13.10
N THR A 11 -28.79 -43.95 -14.38
CA THR A 11 -28.32 -43.02 -15.41
C THR A 11 -29.34 -41.88 -15.46
N PRO A 12 -29.00 -40.65 -15.05
CA PRO A 12 -29.93 -39.54 -15.13
C PRO A 12 -30.42 -39.36 -16.58
N GLU A 13 -31.72 -39.19 -16.74
CA GLU A 13 -32.34 -39.13 -18.06
C GLU A 13 -33.43 -38.06 -18.14
N LEU A 14 -33.61 -37.49 -19.32
CA LEU A 14 -34.67 -36.53 -19.62
C LEU A 14 -35.61 -37.11 -20.69
N PRO A 15 -36.93 -36.84 -20.62
CA PRO A 15 -37.79 -37.18 -21.74
C PRO A 15 -37.28 -36.52 -23.03
N LEU A 16 -37.37 -37.25 -24.15
CA LEU A 16 -36.89 -36.78 -25.44
C LEU A 16 -37.94 -36.99 -26.52
N ARG A 17 -38.44 -35.89 -27.07
CA ARG A 17 -39.34 -35.88 -28.21
C ARG A 17 -38.58 -36.31 -29.46
N ALA A 18 -39.16 -37.21 -30.26
CA ALA A 18 -38.54 -37.73 -31.49
C ALA A 18 -38.11 -36.60 -32.44
N ALA A 19 -38.97 -35.59 -32.60
CA ALA A 19 -38.69 -34.41 -33.42
C ALA A 19 -37.50 -33.59 -32.89
N ALA A 20 -37.36 -33.43 -31.58
CA ALA A 20 -36.23 -32.75 -30.97
C ALA A 20 -34.94 -33.55 -31.14
N GLY A 21 -34.98 -34.86 -30.92
CA GLY A 21 -33.84 -35.74 -31.15
C GLY A 21 -33.37 -35.74 -32.61
N ALA A 22 -34.28 -35.62 -33.58
CA ALA A 22 -33.95 -35.45 -35.00
C ALA A 22 -33.41 -34.04 -35.30
N ARG A 23 -34.03 -32.99 -34.75
CA ARG A 23 -33.60 -31.58 -34.92
C ARG A 23 -32.18 -31.35 -34.45
N TYR A 24 -31.82 -31.89 -33.28
CA TYR A 24 -30.50 -31.70 -32.67
C TYR A 24 -29.47 -32.74 -33.11
N GLY A 25 -29.88 -33.77 -33.87
CA GLY A 25 -28.98 -34.80 -34.37
C GLY A 25 -28.33 -35.64 -33.27
N PHE A 26 -29.04 -35.90 -32.17
CA PHE A 26 -28.49 -36.70 -31.07
C PHE A 26 -28.19 -38.13 -31.54
N PRO A 27 -26.96 -38.64 -31.28
CA PRO A 27 -26.59 -39.99 -31.67
C PRO A 27 -27.39 -41.03 -30.86
N ASP A 28 -27.48 -42.25 -31.38
CA ASP A 28 -28.35 -43.28 -30.78
C ASP A 28 -27.85 -43.76 -29.40
N ASP A 29 -26.57 -43.60 -29.10
CA ASP A 29 -25.95 -43.85 -27.79
C ASP A 29 -26.27 -42.75 -26.75
N ALA A 30 -26.67 -41.55 -27.20
CA ALA A 30 -27.21 -40.51 -26.32
C ALA A 30 -28.67 -40.79 -25.90
N ARG A 31 -29.26 -41.90 -26.35
CA ARG A 31 -30.61 -42.33 -25.98
C ARG A 31 -30.58 -43.61 -25.17
N THR A 32 -31.41 -43.70 -24.14
CA THR A 32 -31.66 -44.95 -23.41
C THR A 32 -32.51 -45.90 -24.27
N GLU A 33 -32.60 -47.18 -23.88
CA GLU A 33 -33.50 -48.14 -24.58
C GLU A 33 -34.96 -47.68 -24.58
N GLY A 34 -35.38 -46.97 -23.52
CA GLY A 34 -36.70 -46.37 -23.41
C GLY A 34 -36.89 -45.09 -24.26
N GLY A 35 -35.87 -44.63 -24.97
CA GLY A 35 -35.92 -43.48 -25.86
C GLY A 35 -35.67 -42.13 -25.20
N GLN A 36 -35.40 -42.08 -23.90
CA GLN A 36 -35.07 -40.87 -23.16
C GLN A 36 -33.65 -40.38 -23.52
N LEU A 37 -33.39 -39.09 -23.35
CA LEU A 37 -32.06 -38.50 -23.47
C LEU A 37 -31.22 -38.90 -22.26
N ALA A 38 -30.14 -39.65 -22.47
CA ALA A 38 -29.24 -40.08 -21.42
C ALA A 38 -28.26 -38.95 -21.05
N VAL A 39 -28.24 -38.56 -19.78
CA VAL A 39 -27.33 -37.57 -19.20
C VAL A 39 -26.57 -38.21 -18.03
N PRO A 40 -25.74 -39.26 -18.30
CA PRO A 40 -25.10 -40.07 -17.26
C PRO A 40 -24.19 -39.30 -16.31
N ASP A 41 -23.60 -38.22 -16.79
CA ASP A 41 -22.65 -37.37 -16.09
C ASP A 41 -22.70 -35.94 -16.66
N TYR A 42 -22.05 -35.01 -15.96
CA TYR A 42 -21.96 -33.62 -16.38
C TYR A 42 -21.25 -33.46 -17.75
N ARG A 43 -20.29 -34.33 -18.08
CA ARG A 43 -19.60 -34.30 -19.39
C ARG A 43 -20.55 -34.61 -20.55
N ALA A 44 -21.47 -35.55 -20.37
CA ALA A 44 -22.56 -35.79 -21.30
C ALA A 44 -23.47 -34.56 -21.40
N ALA A 45 -23.79 -33.93 -20.26
CA ALA A 45 -24.58 -32.69 -20.26
C ALA A 45 -23.92 -31.57 -21.07
N GLN A 46 -22.60 -31.36 -20.91
CA GLN A 46 -21.87 -30.36 -21.69
C GLN A 46 -21.90 -30.65 -23.19
N ARG A 47 -21.64 -31.89 -23.61
CA ARG A 47 -21.68 -32.27 -25.05
C ARG A 47 -23.08 -32.07 -25.65
N LEU A 48 -24.11 -32.37 -24.86
CA LEU A 48 -25.51 -32.21 -25.26
C LEU A 48 -25.90 -30.73 -25.32
N SER A 49 -25.56 -29.92 -24.31
CA SER A 49 -25.82 -28.48 -24.32
C SER A 49 -25.11 -27.77 -25.47
N ASP A 50 -23.86 -28.12 -25.77
CA ASP A 50 -23.12 -27.54 -26.90
C ASP A 50 -23.77 -27.88 -28.24
N THR A 51 -24.28 -29.11 -28.38
CA THR A 51 -25.03 -29.53 -29.57
C THR A 51 -26.33 -28.75 -29.73
N VAL A 52 -27.08 -28.57 -28.63
CA VAL A 52 -28.31 -27.76 -28.60
C VAL A 52 -28.01 -26.30 -28.92
N ASN A 53 -27.01 -25.70 -28.27
CA ASN A 53 -26.66 -24.28 -28.40
C ASN A 53 -26.16 -23.93 -29.81
N ARG A 54 -25.33 -24.78 -30.42
CA ARG A 54 -24.91 -24.62 -31.82
C ARG A 54 -26.10 -24.58 -32.77
N MET A 55 -27.05 -25.49 -32.60
CA MET A 55 -28.25 -25.55 -33.44
C MET A 55 -29.25 -24.42 -33.15
N ARG A 56 -29.25 -23.87 -31.93
CA ARG A 56 -30.03 -22.67 -31.58
C ARG A 56 -29.38 -21.37 -32.05
N GLY A 57 -28.10 -21.40 -32.41
CA GLY A 57 -27.33 -20.20 -32.73
C GLY A 57 -27.14 -19.30 -31.51
N ALA A 58 -26.87 -19.90 -30.36
CA ALA A 58 -26.73 -19.21 -29.07
C ALA A 58 -25.69 -18.08 -29.10
N ASP A 59 -24.66 -18.16 -29.96
CA ASP A 59 -23.69 -17.09 -30.20
C ASP A 59 -24.35 -15.77 -30.66
N ARG A 60 -25.51 -15.86 -31.32
CA ARG A 60 -26.30 -14.71 -31.79
C ARG A 60 -27.48 -14.38 -30.88
N PHE A 61 -27.93 -15.36 -30.08
CA PHE A 61 -29.09 -15.26 -29.19
C PHE A 61 -28.74 -15.84 -27.80
N PRO A 62 -27.93 -15.13 -26.99
CA PRO A 62 -27.43 -15.64 -25.71
C PRO A 62 -28.55 -16.03 -24.73
N GLU A 63 -29.71 -15.39 -24.84
CA GLU A 63 -30.91 -15.66 -24.04
C GLU A 63 -31.53 -17.05 -24.29
N SER A 64 -31.18 -17.68 -25.42
CA SER A 64 -31.63 -19.02 -25.81
C SER A 64 -30.67 -20.14 -25.40
N ALA A 65 -29.49 -19.78 -24.86
CA ALA A 65 -28.46 -20.71 -24.46
C ALA A 65 -28.91 -21.57 -23.27
N VAL A 66 -28.62 -22.87 -23.36
CA VAL A 66 -28.79 -23.85 -22.30
C VAL A 66 -27.43 -24.08 -21.66
N ARG A 67 -27.34 -23.94 -20.34
CA ARG A 67 -26.10 -24.26 -19.62
C ARG A 67 -26.01 -25.77 -19.34
N ALA A 68 -24.80 -26.31 -19.33
CA ALA A 68 -24.57 -27.71 -19.02
C ALA A 68 -25.07 -28.06 -17.61
N GLY A 69 -24.84 -27.18 -16.63
CA GLY A 69 -25.35 -27.34 -15.27
C GLY A 69 -26.87 -27.39 -15.20
N GLU A 70 -27.58 -26.56 -15.98
CA GLU A 70 -29.05 -26.59 -16.08
C GLU A 70 -29.56 -27.92 -16.66
N LEU A 71 -28.95 -28.41 -17.74
CA LEU A 71 -29.33 -29.69 -18.35
C LEU A 71 -29.08 -30.87 -17.41
N TYR A 72 -27.92 -30.90 -16.75
CA TYR A 72 -27.56 -31.97 -15.81
C TYR A 72 -28.47 -31.96 -14.57
N ALA A 73 -28.71 -30.78 -14.00
CA ALA A 73 -29.62 -30.62 -12.87
C ALA A 73 -31.05 -31.06 -13.21
N ALA A 74 -31.54 -30.74 -14.41
CA ALA A 74 -32.86 -31.19 -14.84
C ALA A 74 -32.94 -32.72 -14.93
N ALA A 75 -31.92 -33.38 -15.48
CA ALA A 75 -31.83 -34.84 -15.53
C ALA A 75 -31.78 -35.47 -14.13
N LEU A 76 -31.03 -34.87 -13.20
CA LEU A 76 -30.95 -35.33 -11.81
C LEU A 76 -32.27 -35.14 -11.04
N VAL A 77 -33.00 -34.05 -11.27
CA VAL A 77 -34.35 -33.87 -10.73
C VAL A 77 -35.27 -34.98 -11.24
N GLN A 78 -35.31 -35.22 -12.56
CA GLN A 78 -36.13 -36.29 -13.15
C GLN A 78 -35.75 -37.68 -12.61
N GLU A 79 -34.46 -37.95 -12.46
CA GLU A 79 -33.97 -39.20 -11.91
C GLU A 79 -34.39 -39.39 -10.45
N THR A 80 -34.33 -38.32 -9.65
CA THR A 80 -34.80 -38.36 -8.26
C THR A 80 -36.29 -38.63 -8.19
N LEU A 81 -37.11 -37.98 -9.03
CA LEU A 81 -38.55 -38.23 -9.13
C LEU A 81 -38.86 -39.68 -9.54
N ARG A 82 -38.13 -40.21 -10.52
CA ARG A 82 -38.24 -41.61 -10.94
C ARG A 82 -37.87 -42.58 -9.81
N LEU A 83 -36.83 -42.26 -9.04
CA LEU A 83 -36.45 -43.06 -7.88
C LEU A 83 -37.55 -43.07 -6.82
N VAL A 84 -38.21 -41.95 -6.57
CA VAL A 84 -39.37 -41.85 -5.66
C VAL A 84 -40.52 -42.75 -6.11
N VAL A 85 -40.88 -42.71 -7.40
CA VAL A 85 -41.93 -43.58 -7.96
C VAL A 85 -41.57 -45.05 -7.76
N ALA A 86 -40.36 -45.46 -8.12
CA ALA A 86 -40.01 -46.86 -8.01
C ALA A 86 -39.67 -47.30 -6.57
N THR A 87 -39.32 -46.38 -5.66
CA THR A 87 -39.30 -46.66 -4.21
C THR A 87 -40.71 -46.96 -3.74
N TYR A 88 -41.69 -46.11 -4.05
CA TYR A 88 -43.10 -46.34 -3.73
C TYR A 88 -43.62 -47.70 -4.22
N LEU A 89 -43.32 -48.06 -5.47
CA LEU A 89 -43.70 -49.37 -6.03
C LEU A 89 -43.01 -50.54 -5.32
N SER A 90 -41.79 -50.35 -4.83
CA SER A 90 -41.05 -51.43 -4.17
C SER A 90 -41.39 -51.60 -2.69
N THR A 91 -41.67 -50.51 -1.97
CA THR A 91 -41.82 -50.52 -0.50
C THR A 91 -43.26 -50.41 -0.03
N THR A 92 -44.11 -49.74 -0.81
CA THR A 92 -45.50 -49.47 -0.43
C THR A 92 -46.46 -50.37 -1.19
N ASP A 93 -46.41 -50.37 -2.53
CA ASP A 93 -47.33 -51.17 -3.35
C ASP A 93 -46.82 -51.49 -4.76
N ALA A 94 -46.42 -52.75 -4.96
CA ALA A 94 -45.92 -53.27 -6.23
C ALA A 94 -46.97 -53.36 -7.34
N GLY A 95 -48.27 -53.36 -6.99
CA GLY A 95 -49.37 -53.45 -7.96
C GLY A 95 -49.97 -52.12 -8.38
N ALA A 96 -49.49 -50.99 -7.83
CA ALA A 96 -50.16 -49.70 -7.96
C ALA A 96 -50.33 -49.25 -9.42
N LEU A 97 -49.29 -49.36 -10.27
CA LEU A 97 -49.37 -48.97 -11.68
C LEU A 97 -50.34 -49.85 -12.48
N SER A 98 -50.46 -51.13 -12.14
CA SER A 98 -51.43 -52.03 -12.81
C SER A 98 -52.85 -51.62 -12.47
N ARG A 99 -53.14 -51.36 -11.19
CA ARG A 99 -54.47 -50.92 -10.75
C ARG A 99 -54.81 -49.51 -11.24
N ALA A 100 -53.82 -48.62 -11.30
CA ALA A 100 -53.96 -47.30 -11.90
C ALA A 100 -54.40 -47.42 -13.37
N TYR A 101 -53.76 -48.31 -14.14
CA TYR A 101 -54.15 -48.59 -15.52
C TYR A 101 -55.58 -49.13 -15.62
N GLU A 102 -55.97 -50.10 -14.81
CA GLU A 102 -57.34 -50.65 -14.78
C GLU A 102 -58.38 -49.59 -14.41
N SER A 103 -58.06 -48.70 -13.46
CA SER A 103 -58.92 -47.58 -13.07
C SER A 103 -59.10 -46.59 -14.22
N LEU A 104 -58.02 -46.24 -14.92
CA LEU A 104 -58.07 -45.39 -16.10
C LEU A 104 -58.84 -46.06 -17.26
N GLU A 105 -58.70 -47.37 -17.45
CA GLU A 105 -59.45 -48.11 -18.47
C GLU A 105 -60.95 -48.07 -18.18
N ALA A 106 -61.35 -48.19 -16.92
CA ALA A 106 -62.74 -48.06 -16.50
C ALA A 106 -63.30 -46.63 -16.66
N GLN A 107 -62.47 -45.60 -16.45
CA GLN A 107 -62.89 -44.19 -16.53
C GLN A 107 -62.92 -43.64 -17.96
N LEU A 108 -61.88 -43.92 -18.75
CA LEU A 108 -61.67 -43.34 -20.09
C LEU A 108 -62.13 -44.26 -21.21
N GLY A 109 -62.26 -45.56 -20.94
CA GLY A 109 -62.45 -46.59 -21.94
C GLY A 109 -61.15 -47.01 -22.62
N ARG A 110 -60.97 -48.32 -22.81
CA ARG A 110 -59.74 -48.92 -23.35
C ARG A 110 -59.25 -48.28 -24.65
N THR A 111 -60.16 -48.01 -25.59
CA THR A 111 -59.83 -47.45 -26.90
C THR A 111 -59.16 -46.08 -26.80
N ASP A 112 -59.67 -45.20 -25.94
CA ASP A 112 -59.16 -43.84 -25.79
C ASP A 112 -57.86 -43.82 -24.94
N LEU A 113 -57.76 -44.72 -23.95
CA LEU A 113 -56.54 -44.91 -23.15
C LEU A 113 -55.38 -45.45 -24.02
N GLU A 114 -55.61 -46.54 -24.74
CA GLU A 114 -54.57 -47.13 -25.62
C GLU A 114 -54.21 -46.17 -26.77
N ARG A 115 -55.17 -45.42 -27.34
CA ARG A 115 -54.87 -44.37 -28.33
C ARG A 115 -53.96 -43.28 -27.76
N THR A 116 -54.21 -42.85 -26.52
CA THR A 116 -53.38 -41.85 -25.83
C THR A 116 -51.96 -42.37 -25.60
N LEU A 117 -51.82 -43.61 -25.11
CA LEU A 117 -50.51 -44.24 -24.88
C LEU A 117 -49.77 -44.52 -26.20
N ALA A 118 -50.45 -44.96 -27.25
CA ALA A 118 -49.86 -45.18 -28.57
C ALA A 118 -49.38 -43.86 -29.20
N HIS A 119 -50.15 -42.79 -29.04
CA HIS A 119 -49.75 -41.45 -29.49
C HIS A 119 -48.55 -40.93 -28.70
N TYR A 120 -48.53 -41.12 -27.37
CA TYR A 120 -47.36 -40.85 -26.54
C TYR A 120 -46.11 -41.58 -27.06
N LEU A 121 -46.20 -42.89 -27.33
CA LEU A 121 -45.10 -43.67 -27.89
C LEU A 121 -44.73 -43.27 -29.32
N GLY A 122 -45.60 -42.59 -30.06
CA GLY A 122 -45.27 -41.98 -31.35
C GLY A 122 -44.43 -40.72 -31.21
N VAL A 123 -44.72 -39.89 -30.20
CA VAL A 123 -44.03 -38.63 -29.93
C VAL A 123 -42.73 -38.85 -29.13
N PHE A 124 -42.73 -39.80 -28.20
CA PHE A 124 -41.64 -40.21 -27.32
C PHE A 124 -41.33 -41.72 -27.47
N PRO A 125 -40.83 -42.14 -28.66
CA PRO A 125 -40.69 -43.56 -28.97
C PRO A 125 -39.50 -44.21 -28.25
N PRO A 126 -39.66 -45.41 -27.65
CA PRO A 126 -38.51 -46.24 -27.29
C PRO A 126 -37.75 -46.68 -28.54
N LYS A 127 -36.48 -47.08 -28.40
CA LYS A 127 -35.59 -47.36 -29.56
C LYS A 127 -36.20 -48.34 -30.56
N GLN A 128 -36.88 -49.38 -30.07
CA GLN A 128 -37.52 -50.39 -30.91
C GLN A 128 -38.62 -49.81 -31.80
N VAL A 129 -39.38 -48.83 -31.29
CA VAL A 129 -40.42 -48.12 -32.05
C VAL A 129 -39.79 -47.08 -32.97
N ALA A 130 -38.80 -46.32 -32.48
CA ALA A 130 -38.11 -45.28 -33.25
C ALA A 130 -37.38 -45.83 -34.49
N ARG A 131 -36.81 -47.05 -34.39
CA ARG A 131 -36.14 -47.75 -35.51
C ARG A 131 -37.11 -48.45 -36.47
N GLY A 132 -38.42 -48.41 -36.19
CA GLY A 132 -39.45 -49.09 -36.99
C GLY A 132 -39.49 -50.61 -36.82
N GLY A 133 -38.91 -51.15 -35.74
CA GLY A 133 -38.92 -52.58 -35.44
C GLY A 133 -40.28 -53.10 -34.96
N VAL A 134 -41.07 -52.25 -34.28
CA VAL A 134 -42.41 -52.54 -33.76
C VAL A 134 -43.28 -51.27 -33.82
N THR A 135 -44.58 -51.38 -34.10
CA THR A 135 -45.49 -50.22 -34.03
C THR A 135 -45.87 -49.88 -32.58
N PRO A 136 -46.27 -48.64 -32.25
CA PRO A 136 -46.72 -48.27 -30.91
C PRO A 136 -47.79 -49.22 -30.31
N ASP A 137 -48.79 -49.60 -31.11
CA ASP A 137 -49.86 -50.50 -30.68
C ASP A 137 -49.35 -51.91 -30.35
N VAL A 138 -48.41 -52.44 -31.15
CA VAL A 138 -47.80 -53.76 -30.89
C VAL A 138 -46.83 -53.69 -29.72
N TYR A 139 -46.15 -52.56 -29.52
CA TYR A 139 -45.29 -52.37 -28.35
C TYR A 139 -46.10 -52.44 -27.05
N LEU A 140 -47.28 -51.82 -27.00
CA LEU A 140 -48.14 -51.84 -25.81
C LEU A 140 -48.63 -53.23 -25.40
N THR A 141 -48.73 -54.19 -26.33
CA THR A 141 -49.13 -55.57 -26.00
C THR A 141 -47.99 -56.43 -25.46
N GLY A 142 -46.74 -55.95 -25.58
CA GLY A 142 -45.56 -56.65 -25.09
C GLY A 142 -45.30 -56.46 -23.60
N GLU A 143 -44.27 -57.16 -23.14
CA GLU A 143 -43.74 -57.05 -21.80
C GLU A 143 -42.26 -56.64 -21.86
N HIS A 144 -41.85 -55.85 -20.88
CA HIS A 144 -40.47 -55.47 -20.65
C HIS A 144 -39.86 -56.44 -19.65
N VAL A 145 -38.78 -57.12 -20.03
CA VAL A 145 -38.06 -58.02 -19.12
C VAL A 145 -37.26 -57.17 -18.15
N THR A 146 -37.59 -57.25 -16.87
CA THR A 146 -36.96 -56.42 -15.84
C THR A 146 -35.84 -57.15 -15.10
N GLY A 147 -35.76 -58.50 -15.19
CA GLY A 147 -34.70 -59.36 -14.64
C GLY A 147 -34.82 -60.83 -15.08
N GLU A 148 -34.02 -61.75 -14.51
CA GLU A 148 -33.96 -63.17 -14.91
C GLU A 148 -35.28 -63.95 -14.78
N ASN A 149 -36.30 -63.44 -14.08
CA ASN A 149 -37.63 -64.06 -13.92
C ASN A 149 -38.76 -63.03 -13.65
N GLN A 150 -38.62 -61.78 -14.09
CA GLN A 150 -39.62 -60.73 -13.86
C GLN A 150 -39.85 -59.94 -15.15
N SER A 151 -41.12 -59.72 -15.49
CA SER A 151 -41.53 -58.89 -16.62
C SER A 151 -42.63 -57.93 -16.18
N VAL A 152 -42.62 -56.74 -16.76
CA VAL A 152 -43.59 -55.66 -16.50
C VAL A 152 -44.26 -55.30 -17.81
N SER A 153 -45.57 -55.09 -17.81
CA SER A 153 -46.30 -54.73 -19.02
C SER A 153 -45.77 -53.42 -19.61
N ASN A 154 -45.57 -53.37 -20.93
CA ASN A 154 -45.15 -52.14 -21.61
C ASN A 154 -46.15 -50.99 -21.42
N ARG A 155 -47.41 -51.29 -21.10
CA ARG A 155 -48.43 -50.29 -20.69
C ARG A 155 -48.05 -49.58 -19.40
N GLN A 156 -47.58 -50.33 -18.40
CA GLN A 156 -47.18 -49.78 -17.11
C GLN A 156 -45.92 -48.92 -17.28
N VAL A 157 -44.96 -49.38 -18.09
CA VAL A 157 -43.76 -48.61 -18.44
C VAL A 157 -44.13 -47.30 -19.14
N ALA A 158 -45.04 -47.34 -20.12
CA ALA A 158 -45.51 -46.13 -20.80
C ALA A 158 -46.23 -45.16 -19.84
N LEU A 159 -47.02 -45.69 -18.90
CA LEU A 159 -47.73 -44.89 -17.90
C LEU A 159 -46.77 -44.18 -16.93
N GLU A 160 -45.74 -44.88 -16.44
CA GLU A 160 -44.70 -44.30 -15.59
C GLU A 160 -43.93 -43.18 -16.32
N LYS A 161 -43.51 -43.42 -17.56
CA LYS A 161 -42.76 -42.41 -18.33
C LYS A 161 -43.63 -41.21 -18.70
N LEU A 162 -44.91 -41.41 -18.97
CA LEU A 162 -45.88 -40.34 -19.22
C LEU A 162 -46.13 -39.49 -17.96
N LEU A 163 -46.11 -40.11 -16.78
CA LEU A 163 -46.17 -39.40 -15.49
C LEU A 163 -44.93 -38.50 -15.28
N LEU A 164 -43.73 -39.00 -15.55
CA LEU A 164 -42.49 -38.21 -15.44
C LEU A 164 -42.45 -37.06 -16.47
N LEU A 165 -42.90 -37.33 -17.70
CA LEU A 165 -43.08 -36.29 -18.73
C LEU A 165 -44.00 -35.15 -18.26
N HIS A 166 -45.10 -35.49 -17.58
CA HIS A 166 -46.01 -34.49 -17.03
C HIS A 166 -45.29 -33.58 -16.02
N PHE A 167 -44.52 -34.15 -15.08
CA PHE A 167 -43.78 -33.35 -14.11
C PHE A 167 -42.64 -32.54 -14.72
N ALA A 168 -42.03 -32.99 -15.81
CA ALA A 168 -41.06 -32.19 -16.57
C ALA A 168 -41.72 -30.94 -17.18
N ASN A 169 -42.91 -31.08 -17.79
CA ASN A 169 -43.66 -29.96 -18.39
C ASN A 169 -44.32 -29.06 -17.35
N LEU A 170 -44.68 -29.58 -16.18
CA LEU A 170 -45.22 -28.81 -15.06
C LEU A 170 -44.16 -27.89 -14.42
N ASN A 171 -42.86 -28.21 -14.58
CA ASN A 171 -41.77 -27.54 -13.87
C ASN A 171 -41.31 -26.25 -14.58
N PRO A 172 -41.61 -25.05 -14.04
CA PRO A 172 -41.24 -23.79 -14.70
C PRO A 172 -39.72 -23.59 -14.78
N ALA A 173 -38.93 -24.22 -13.90
CA ALA A 173 -37.48 -24.15 -13.94
C ALA A 173 -36.86 -24.87 -15.15
N MET A 174 -37.64 -25.71 -15.86
CA MET A 174 -37.20 -26.43 -17.06
C MET A 174 -37.66 -25.78 -18.37
N GLU A 175 -38.24 -24.57 -18.35
CA GLU A 175 -38.83 -23.92 -19.55
C GLU A 175 -37.82 -23.75 -20.71
N ARG A 176 -36.54 -23.50 -20.42
CA ARG A 176 -35.47 -23.40 -21.45
C ARG A 176 -35.17 -24.72 -22.18
N LEU A 177 -35.52 -25.84 -21.57
CA LEU A 177 -35.33 -27.20 -22.07
C LEU A 177 -36.62 -27.77 -22.68
N LYS A 178 -37.73 -27.03 -22.62
CA LYS A 178 -39.07 -27.53 -22.94
C LYS A 178 -39.21 -28.09 -24.33
N ASP A 179 -38.51 -27.53 -25.31
CA ASP A 179 -38.49 -28.05 -26.68
C ASP A 179 -37.95 -29.49 -26.79
N LEU A 180 -37.19 -29.98 -25.80
CA LEU A 180 -36.76 -31.38 -25.74
C LEU A 180 -37.91 -32.33 -25.36
N PHE A 181 -38.90 -31.86 -24.61
CA PHE A 181 -39.95 -32.71 -24.02
C PHE A 181 -41.35 -32.11 -24.01
N ASP A 182 -41.64 -31.15 -24.89
CA ASP A 182 -42.95 -30.50 -24.99
C ASP A 182 -44.06 -31.53 -25.24
N ASP A 183 -45.09 -31.50 -24.40
CA ASP A 183 -46.23 -32.41 -24.43
C ASP A 183 -47.44 -31.86 -25.23
N ALA A 184 -47.32 -30.70 -25.87
CA ALA A 184 -48.41 -30.07 -26.62
C ALA A 184 -49.04 -30.98 -27.70
N ASP A 185 -48.26 -31.88 -28.30
CA ASP A 185 -48.75 -32.88 -29.27
C ASP A 185 -49.73 -33.89 -28.66
N LEU A 186 -49.71 -34.07 -27.33
CA LEU A 186 -50.59 -35.00 -26.62
C LEU A 186 -51.95 -34.38 -26.31
N ALA A 187 -52.09 -33.06 -26.40
CA ALA A 187 -53.34 -32.34 -26.12
C ALA A 187 -54.50 -32.74 -27.05
N GLN A 188 -54.21 -33.34 -28.21
CA GLN A 188 -55.21 -33.87 -29.14
C GLN A 188 -55.79 -35.24 -28.71
N THR A 189 -55.32 -35.78 -27.59
CA THR A 189 -55.75 -37.06 -27.01
C THR A 189 -56.41 -36.84 -25.64
N ARG A 190 -56.78 -37.91 -24.93
CA ARG A 190 -57.34 -37.83 -23.57
C ARG A 190 -56.23 -37.68 -22.50
N TYR A 191 -55.08 -37.09 -22.86
CA TYR A 191 -53.91 -36.94 -21.99
C TYR A 191 -54.21 -36.21 -20.67
N ALA A 192 -54.93 -35.08 -20.73
CA ALA A 192 -55.30 -34.32 -19.53
C ALA A 192 -56.21 -35.12 -18.58
N ASP A 193 -57.20 -35.83 -19.14
CA ASP A 193 -58.09 -36.69 -18.35
C ASP A 193 -57.33 -37.88 -17.75
N LEU A 194 -56.33 -38.42 -18.45
CA LEU A 194 -55.46 -39.49 -17.97
C LEU A 194 -54.63 -39.01 -16.76
N ILE A 195 -53.97 -37.85 -16.86
CA ILE A 195 -53.21 -37.28 -15.74
C ILE A 195 -54.13 -37.00 -14.54
N GLY A 196 -55.31 -36.41 -14.77
CA GLY A 196 -56.29 -36.17 -13.71
C GLY A 196 -56.80 -37.47 -13.06
N GLY A 197 -56.98 -38.53 -13.85
CA GLY A 197 -57.33 -39.86 -13.36
C GLY A 197 -56.23 -40.51 -12.53
N LEU A 198 -54.95 -40.35 -12.92
CA LEU A 198 -53.81 -40.81 -12.13
C LEU A 198 -53.72 -40.09 -10.79
N GLU A 199 -53.87 -38.76 -10.79
CA GLU A 199 -53.85 -37.97 -9.55
C GLU A 199 -54.99 -38.38 -8.61
N GLY A 200 -56.20 -38.55 -9.14
CA GLY A 200 -57.35 -39.03 -8.37
C GLY A 200 -57.16 -40.44 -7.81
N PHE A 201 -56.54 -41.34 -8.58
CA PHE A 201 -56.22 -42.69 -8.12
C PHE A 201 -55.21 -42.66 -6.96
N PHE A 202 -54.06 -41.98 -7.13
CA PHE A 202 -53.01 -41.95 -6.12
C PHE A 202 -53.36 -41.12 -4.87
N ALA A 203 -54.38 -40.25 -4.93
CA ALA A 203 -54.93 -39.60 -3.75
C ALA A 203 -55.61 -40.59 -2.78
N GLY A 204 -56.15 -41.69 -3.30
CA GLY A 204 -56.77 -42.77 -2.52
C GLY A 204 -55.83 -43.88 -2.05
N GLU A 205 -54.59 -43.89 -2.55
CA GLU A 205 -53.59 -44.92 -2.25
C GLU A 205 -52.79 -44.62 -0.96
N PRO A 206 -52.08 -45.60 -0.36
CA PRO A 206 -51.27 -45.38 0.83
C PRO A 206 -50.18 -44.32 0.62
N ASP A 207 -49.76 -43.71 1.71
CA ASP A 207 -48.66 -42.75 1.70
C ASP A 207 -47.33 -43.44 1.30
N VAL A 208 -46.41 -42.68 0.72
CA VAL A 208 -45.09 -43.22 0.39
C VAL A 208 -44.33 -43.47 1.69
N GLY A 209 -43.94 -44.71 2.00
CA GLY A 209 -43.26 -45.04 3.27
C GLY A 209 -43.96 -44.50 4.53
N GLU A 210 -43.18 -44.03 5.51
CA GLU A 210 -43.67 -43.43 6.77
C GLU A 210 -43.85 -41.90 6.70
N THR A 211 -44.03 -41.35 5.50
CA THR A 211 -43.82 -39.91 5.23
C THR A 211 -45.05 -39.03 5.45
N GLY A 212 -46.22 -39.66 5.61
CA GLY A 212 -47.51 -38.97 5.73
C GLY A 212 -47.95 -38.23 4.47
N GLN A 213 -47.36 -38.50 3.30
CA GLN A 213 -47.63 -37.79 2.04
C GLN A 213 -47.95 -38.72 0.88
N LYS A 214 -48.83 -38.24 -0.01
CA LYS A 214 -49.17 -38.94 -1.26
C LYS A 214 -48.06 -38.81 -2.29
N LEU A 215 -48.02 -39.77 -3.22
CA LEU A 215 -47.02 -39.81 -4.28
C LEU A 215 -46.98 -38.50 -5.10
N PHE A 216 -48.14 -38.00 -5.54
CA PHE A 216 -48.21 -36.75 -6.32
C PHE A 216 -47.73 -35.52 -5.54
N ASP A 217 -47.98 -35.45 -4.23
CA ASP A 217 -47.51 -34.34 -3.39
C ASP A 217 -45.99 -34.34 -3.28
N LEU A 218 -45.39 -35.52 -3.12
CA LEU A 218 -43.93 -35.67 -3.11
C LEU A 218 -43.30 -35.34 -4.46
N LEU A 219 -43.93 -35.73 -5.57
CA LEU A 219 -43.42 -35.39 -6.91
C LEU A 219 -43.52 -33.88 -7.21
N ARG A 220 -44.51 -33.18 -6.64
CA ARG A 220 -44.64 -31.70 -6.75
C ARG A 220 -43.78 -30.92 -5.77
N ALA A 221 -43.38 -31.51 -4.65
CA ALA A 221 -42.68 -30.82 -3.57
C ALA A 221 -41.45 -29.99 -4.02
N PRO A 222 -40.55 -30.51 -4.88
CA PRO A 222 -39.41 -29.72 -5.36
C PRO A 222 -39.86 -28.49 -6.14
N ILE A 223 -40.80 -28.66 -7.08
CA ILE A 223 -41.36 -27.59 -7.91
C ILE A 223 -42.01 -26.52 -7.03
N GLY A 224 -42.79 -26.93 -6.03
CA GLY A 224 -43.42 -25.99 -5.09
C GLY A 224 -42.42 -25.23 -4.21
N ALA A 225 -41.33 -25.88 -3.80
CA ALA A 225 -40.29 -25.27 -2.97
C ALA A 225 -39.46 -24.23 -3.72
N SER A 226 -39.16 -24.47 -5.00
CA SER A 226 -38.43 -23.51 -5.84
C SER A 226 -38.90 -23.55 -7.31
N PRO A 227 -39.98 -22.84 -7.66
CA PRO A 227 -40.63 -23.00 -8.97
C PRO A 227 -39.77 -22.65 -10.17
N THR A 228 -38.85 -21.70 -10.04
CA THR A 228 -38.05 -21.16 -11.15
C THR A 228 -36.55 -21.43 -11.02
N SER A 229 -36.12 -22.26 -10.07
CA SER A 229 -34.71 -22.54 -9.83
C SER A 229 -34.44 -24.04 -9.65
N LEU A 230 -33.74 -24.63 -10.62
CA LEU A 230 -33.27 -26.02 -10.52
C LEU A 230 -32.30 -26.20 -9.34
N GLU A 231 -31.42 -25.23 -9.06
CA GLU A 231 -30.54 -25.26 -7.88
C GLU A 231 -31.35 -25.33 -6.58
N GLY A 232 -32.40 -24.50 -6.46
CA GLY A 232 -33.31 -24.52 -5.31
C GLY A 232 -34.06 -25.85 -5.17
N GLN A 233 -34.42 -26.48 -6.30
CA GLN A 233 -35.04 -27.81 -6.32
C GLN A 233 -34.06 -28.90 -5.87
N LEU A 234 -32.82 -28.91 -6.37
CA LEU A 234 -31.78 -29.85 -5.93
C LEU A 234 -31.53 -29.73 -4.41
N ARG A 235 -31.48 -28.50 -3.87
CA ARG A 235 -31.32 -28.27 -2.42
C ARG A 235 -32.49 -28.82 -1.61
N HIS A 236 -33.72 -28.66 -2.10
CA HIS A 236 -34.89 -29.26 -1.47
C HIS A 236 -34.84 -30.80 -1.51
N LEU A 237 -34.39 -31.37 -2.63
CA LEU A 237 -34.20 -32.80 -2.79
C LEU A 237 -33.16 -33.35 -1.80
N LEU A 238 -32.00 -32.68 -1.69
CA LEU A 238 -30.94 -33.06 -0.75
C LEU A 238 -31.45 -33.16 0.68
N GLY A 239 -32.12 -32.13 1.21
CA GLY A 239 -32.56 -32.13 2.61
C GLY A 239 -33.75 -33.04 2.92
N ARG A 240 -34.70 -33.18 1.98
CA ARG A 240 -35.97 -33.89 2.23
C ARG A 240 -35.93 -35.35 1.80
N PHE A 241 -35.30 -35.65 0.66
CA PHE A 241 -35.34 -37.00 0.06
C PHE A 241 -34.21 -37.91 0.55
N GLU A 242 -33.14 -37.37 1.15
CA GLU A 242 -32.14 -38.15 1.87
C GLU A 242 -32.78 -38.98 2.98
N ALA A 243 -33.65 -38.37 3.79
CA ALA A 243 -34.39 -39.07 4.85
C ALA A 243 -35.38 -40.12 4.31
N LEU A 244 -35.90 -39.91 3.09
CA LEU A 244 -36.93 -40.75 2.47
C LEU A 244 -36.38 -42.01 1.81
N MET A 245 -35.12 -41.98 1.37
CA MET A 245 -34.55 -43.02 0.53
C MET A 245 -33.30 -43.68 1.14
N GLN A 246 -33.17 -43.64 2.47
CA GLN A 246 -32.15 -44.36 3.21
C GLN A 246 -32.25 -45.88 2.93
N GLY A 247 -31.14 -46.51 2.56
CA GLY A 247 -31.07 -47.94 2.26
C GLY A 247 -31.35 -48.33 0.81
N VAL A 248 -31.61 -47.37 -0.09
CA VAL A 248 -31.71 -47.62 -1.54
C VAL A 248 -30.30 -47.75 -2.15
N PRO A 249 -29.97 -48.85 -2.85
CA PRO A 249 -28.67 -49.01 -3.51
C PRO A 249 -28.39 -47.88 -4.51
N GLY A 250 -27.22 -47.23 -4.42
CA GLY A 250 -26.81 -46.13 -5.30
C GLY A 250 -27.18 -44.72 -4.83
N MET A 251 -27.81 -44.57 -3.65
CA MET A 251 -28.19 -43.27 -3.09
C MET A 251 -26.99 -42.36 -2.80
N ASP A 252 -25.93 -42.87 -2.16
CA ASP A 252 -24.75 -42.07 -1.81
C ASP A 252 -24.09 -41.45 -3.06
N ALA A 253 -24.07 -42.20 -4.16
CA ALA A 253 -23.55 -41.72 -5.44
C ALA A 253 -24.45 -40.63 -6.03
N LEU A 254 -25.77 -40.80 -5.99
CA LEU A 254 -26.72 -39.77 -6.44
C LEU A 254 -26.63 -38.50 -5.60
N MET A 255 -26.55 -38.63 -4.27
CA MET A 255 -26.40 -37.50 -3.35
C MET A 255 -25.12 -36.71 -3.62
N SER A 256 -24.00 -37.42 -3.85
CA SER A 256 -22.75 -36.79 -4.25
C SER A 256 -22.88 -36.02 -5.58
N GLU A 257 -23.57 -36.58 -6.56
CA GLU A 257 -23.81 -35.92 -7.85
C GLU A 257 -24.78 -34.74 -7.75
N LEU A 258 -25.81 -34.80 -6.90
CA LEU A 258 -26.72 -33.68 -6.62
C LEU A 258 -25.96 -32.49 -6.00
N LEU A 259 -25.04 -32.76 -5.06
CA LEU A 259 -24.19 -31.74 -4.45
C LEU A 259 -23.26 -31.09 -5.49
N ARG A 260 -22.55 -31.89 -6.30
CA ARG A 260 -21.67 -31.41 -7.37
C ARG A 260 -22.41 -30.59 -8.43
N ALA A 261 -23.59 -31.05 -8.85
CA ALA A 261 -24.42 -30.33 -9.81
C ALA A 261 -24.91 -28.99 -9.25
N GLY A 262 -25.35 -28.96 -7.99
CA GLY A 262 -25.76 -27.72 -7.31
C GLY A 262 -24.62 -26.71 -7.22
N ASP A 263 -23.41 -27.16 -6.89
CA ASP A 263 -22.23 -26.31 -6.84
C ASP A 263 -21.84 -25.78 -8.22
N THR A 264 -21.82 -26.65 -9.23
CA THR A 264 -21.51 -26.26 -10.62
C THR A 264 -22.49 -25.22 -11.15
N MET A 265 -23.80 -25.38 -10.88
CA MET A 265 -24.81 -24.40 -11.26
C MET A 265 -24.61 -23.04 -10.59
N ARG A 266 -24.22 -23.04 -9.30
CA ARG A 266 -23.95 -21.81 -8.56
C ARG A 266 -22.77 -21.06 -9.17
N GLU A 267 -21.73 -21.78 -9.57
CA GLU A 267 -20.54 -21.20 -10.20
C GLU A 267 -20.82 -20.69 -11.62
N GLU A 268 -21.49 -21.47 -12.48
CA GLU A 268 -21.93 -21.00 -13.80
C GLU A 268 -22.86 -19.77 -13.69
N GLY A 269 -23.60 -19.66 -12.58
CA GLY A 269 -24.51 -18.56 -12.25
C GLY A 269 -23.83 -17.24 -11.88
N LYS A 270 -22.54 -17.25 -11.50
CA LYS A 270 -21.85 -16.04 -11.03
C LYS A 270 -21.64 -15.04 -12.18
N PRO A 271 -21.97 -13.75 -11.98
CA PRO A 271 -21.63 -12.71 -12.96
C PRO A 271 -20.12 -12.64 -13.19
N THR A 272 -19.69 -12.67 -14.45
CA THR A 272 -18.32 -12.37 -14.87
C THR A 272 -18.06 -10.87 -14.80
N PHE A 273 -17.90 -10.34 -13.58
CA PHE A 273 -17.37 -9.00 -13.38
C PHE A 273 -15.90 -9.08 -12.98
N GLY A 274 -15.05 -8.36 -13.73
CA GLY A 274 -13.61 -8.29 -13.52
C GLY A 274 -13.28 -7.93 -12.07
N GLY A 275 -12.29 -8.64 -11.53
CA GLY A 275 -11.83 -8.57 -10.15
C GLY A 275 -11.27 -7.21 -9.76
N ALA A 276 -12.16 -6.25 -9.50
CA ALA A 276 -11.81 -5.13 -8.64
C ALA A 276 -11.65 -5.69 -7.21
N PRO A 277 -10.54 -5.41 -6.51
CA PRO A 277 -10.43 -5.73 -5.09
C PRO A 277 -11.61 -5.10 -4.33
N GLY A 278 -12.19 -5.86 -3.40
CA GLY A 278 -13.22 -5.34 -2.51
C GLY A 278 -12.70 -4.18 -1.65
N PRO A 279 -13.58 -3.35 -1.07
CA PRO A 279 -13.17 -2.27 -0.17
C PRO A 279 -12.34 -2.81 1.01
N ALA A 280 -11.32 -2.08 1.44
CA ALA A 280 -10.50 -2.46 2.58
C ALA A 280 -11.33 -2.57 3.86
N GLU A 281 -11.25 -3.71 4.53
CA GLU A 281 -12.01 -4.01 5.76
C GLU A 281 -11.18 -3.73 7.02
N VAL A 282 -11.87 -3.50 8.15
CA VAL A 282 -11.22 -3.29 9.45
C VAL A 282 -10.62 -4.61 9.93
N LEU A 283 -9.33 -4.61 10.24
CA LEU A 283 -8.68 -5.78 10.82
C LEU A 283 -9.13 -5.94 12.27
N ASP A 284 -9.91 -6.99 12.53
CA ASP A 284 -10.28 -7.42 13.87
C ASP A 284 -9.90 -8.90 14.00
N PRO A 285 -8.65 -9.18 14.41
CA PRO A 285 -8.21 -10.56 14.61
C PRO A 285 -9.16 -11.28 15.57
N ALA A 286 -9.57 -10.64 16.67
CA ALA A 286 -10.46 -11.24 17.67
C ALA A 286 -11.86 -11.57 17.12
N ALA A 287 -12.38 -10.82 16.16
CA ALA A 287 -13.60 -11.19 15.44
C ALA A 287 -13.36 -12.37 14.48
N ALA A 288 -12.25 -12.38 13.73
CA ALA A 288 -11.87 -13.54 12.92
C ALA A 288 -11.69 -14.81 13.78
N TYR A 289 -11.25 -14.67 15.04
CA TYR A 289 -11.17 -15.77 16.02
C TYR A 289 -12.54 -16.19 16.61
N ARG A 290 -13.47 -15.24 16.84
CA ARG A 290 -14.78 -15.52 17.47
C ARG A 290 -15.83 -15.98 16.47
N GLU A 291 -15.83 -15.42 15.27
CA GLU A 291 -16.68 -15.82 14.17
C GLU A 291 -16.04 -16.97 13.40
N GLY A 292 -15.96 -18.13 14.04
CA GLY A 292 -16.07 -19.36 13.28
C GLY A 292 -17.38 -19.29 12.48
N ALA A 293 -17.30 -19.23 11.16
CA ALA A 293 -18.42 -19.45 10.23
C ALA A 293 -19.53 -18.39 10.15
N ALA A 294 -19.23 -17.23 9.55
CA ALA A 294 -20.22 -16.45 8.78
C ALA A 294 -19.92 -16.48 7.26
N GLY A 295 -19.37 -17.59 6.76
CA GLY A 295 -19.06 -17.76 5.32
C GLY A 295 -18.51 -19.12 4.90
N GLY A 296 -18.64 -20.17 5.72
CA GLY A 296 -18.15 -21.52 5.37
C GLY A 296 -16.62 -21.69 5.43
N SER A 297 -15.88 -20.74 6.02
CA SER A 297 -14.44 -20.89 6.26
C SER A 297 -14.22 -21.56 7.62
N PHE A 298 -13.77 -22.81 7.60
CA PHE A 298 -13.21 -23.49 8.75
C PHE A 298 -11.86 -22.84 9.07
N VAL A 299 -11.81 -21.99 10.09
CA VAL A 299 -10.52 -21.52 10.64
C VAL A 299 -9.92 -22.69 11.42
N PRO A 300 -8.74 -23.23 11.05
CA PRO A 300 -8.10 -24.33 11.76
C PRO A 300 -7.86 -23.99 13.25
N ASP A 301 -7.56 -24.99 14.10
CA ASP A 301 -7.05 -24.75 15.45
C ASP A 301 -5.85 -23.78 15.41
N GLU A 302 -6.09 -22.49 15.68
CA GLU A 302 -5.08 -21.45 15.62
C GLU A 302 -4.32 -21.35 16.93
N TYR A 303 -3.01 -21.61 16.89
CA TYR A 303 -2.11 -21.54 18.03
C TYR A 303 -0.99 -20.53 17.77
N GLU A 304 -0.37 -20.05 18.84
CA GLU A 304 0.77 -19.15 18.75
C GLU A 304 2.05 -19.92 18.43
N ALA A 305 2.69 -19.60 17.30
CA ALA A 305 3.92 -20.21 16.80
C ALA A 305 4.75 -19.22 15.97
N PHE A 306 4.95 -18.02 16.51
CA PHE A 306 5.79 -16.98 15.93
C PHE A 306 7.23 -17.47 15.67
N SER A 307 7.78 -17.14 14.49
CA SER A 307 9.21 -17.31 14.24
C SER A 307 10.02 -16.25 14.97
N GLN A 308 11.22 -16.63 15.39
CA GLN A 308 12.16 -15.73 16.05
C GLN A 308 12.85 -14.83 15.02
N ASP A 309 12.83 -13.53 15.27
CA ASP A 309 13.57 -12.56 14.46
C ASP A 309 15.04 -12.55 14.86
N SER A 310 15.93 -12.56 13.87
CA SER A 310 17.33 -12.20 14.08
C SER A 310 17.48 -10.69 14.20
N SER A 311 18.54 -10.23 14.89
CA SER A 311 18.71 -8.82 15.28
C SER A 311 18.59 -7.77 14.15
N TRP A 312 18.83 -8.16 12.89
CA TRP A 312 18.72 -7.28 11.73
C TRP A 312 17.30 -7.22 11.14
N MET A 313 16.47 -8.25 11.33
CA MET A 313 15.16 -8.40 10.69
C MET A 313 14.16 -7.28 11.05
N PRO A 314 14.05 -6.82 12.31
CA PRO A 314 13.19 -5.68 12.66
C PRO A 314 13.65 -4.36 12.04
N ARG A 315 14.93 -4.26 11.67
CA ARG A 315 15.57 -3.02 11.17
C ARG A 315 15.60 -2.95 9.64
N VAL A 316 14.96 -3.89 8.95
CA VAL A 316 14.93 -3.91 7.49
C VAL A 316 14.10 -2.74 6.96
N VAL A 317 14.68 -2.01 6.01
CA VAL A 317 14.01 -1.03 5.16
C VAL A 317 14.19 -1.48 3.72
N MET A 318 13.10 -1.86 3.08
CA MET A 318 13.16 -2.54 1.78
C MET A 318 12.82 -1.59 0.63
N LEU A 319 13.58 -1.67 -0.45
CA LEU A 319 13.31 -1.01 -1.72
C LEU A 319 13.03 -2.06 -2.79
N ALA A 320 11.85 -1.98 -3.40
CA ALA A 320 11.48 -2.82 -4.53
C ALA A 320 11.90 -2.17 -5.86
N LYS A 321 12.57 -2.92 -6.73
CA LYS A 321 12.95 -2.46 -8.09
C LYS A 321 12.54 -3.50 -9.13
N SER A 322 11.72 -3.08 -10.10
CA SER A 322 11.59 -3.78 -11.38
C SER A 322 12.95 -3.80 -12.09
N THR A 323 13.61 -4.97 -12.11
CA THR A 323 15.05 -5.08 -12.41
C THR A 323 15.37 -4.53 -13.80
N PHE A 324 14.73 -5.04 -14.86
CA PHE A 324 15.02 -4.60 -16.23
C PHE A 324 14.73 -3.09 -16.44
N VAL A 325 13.63 -2.59 -15.88
CA VAL A 325 13.29 -1.17 -15.96
C VAL A 325 14.34 -0.32 -15.25
N TRP A 326 14.79 -0.75 -14.06
CA TRP A 326 15.80 -0.05 -13.28
C TRP A 326 17.15 -0.01 -14.00
N LEU A 327 17.61 -1.13 -14.58
CA LEU A 327 18.85 -1.16 -15.38
C LEU A 327 18.77 -0.19 -16.57
N GLY A 328 17.61 -0.12 -17.25
CA GLY A 328 17.37 0.86 -18.31
C GLY A 328 17.40 2.32 -17.83
N GLN A 329 16.85 2.61 -16.65
CA GLN A 329 16.91 3.95 -16.04
C GLN A 329 18.33 4.31 -15.60
N LEU A 330 19.06 3.38 -14.98
CA LEU A 330 20.47 3.57 -14.63
C LEU A 330 21.31 3.82 -15.86
N SER A 331 21.06 3.12 -16.97
CA SER A 331 21.79 3.33 -18.22
C SER A 331 21.69 4.79 -18.68
N LYS A 332 20.47 5.34 -18.63
CA LYS A 332 20.23 6.76 -18.95
C LYS A 332 20.89 7.68 -17.92
N GLY A 333 20.74 7.41 -16.63
CA GLY A 333 21.25 8.25 -15.54
C GLY A 333 22.78 8.36 -15.51
N TYR A 334 23.48 7.27 -15.83
CA TYR A 334 24.95 7.20 -15.82
C TYR A 334 25.58 7.36 -17.21
N GLY A 335 24.76 7.51 -18.28
CA GLY A 335 25.24 7.75 -19.64
C GLY A 335 26.05 6.60 -20.25
N ARG A 336 25.79 5.35 -19.82
CA ARG A 336 26.44 4.13 -20.33
C ARG A 336 25.45 2.97 -20.32
N ASP A 337 25.62 1.99 -21.20
CA ASP A 337 24.75 0.81 -21.19
C ASP A 337 24.99 -0.03 -19.92
N ILE A 338 23.93 -0.30 -19.18
CA ILE A 338 23.87 -1.14 -17.98
C ILE A 338 22.76 -2.15 -18.23
N THR A 339 23.14 -3.39 -18.51
CA THR A 339 22.23 -4.47 -18.92
C THR A 339 22.29 -5.68 -18.00
N ARG A 340 23.37 -5.81 -17.21
CA ARG A 340 23.59 -6.91 -16.27
C ARG A 340 23.65 -6.42 -14.82
N LEU A 341 23.45 -7.33 -13.87
CA LEU A 341 23.45 -7.02 -12.43
C LEU A 341 24.81 -6.55 -11.91
N ASP A 342 25.90 -7.12 -12.42
CA ASP A 342 27.28 -6.74 -12.07
C ASP A 342 27.68 -5.36 -12.61
N GLU A 343 26.95 -4.83 -13.59
CA GLU A 343 27.22 -3.52 -14.19
C GLU A 343 26.60 -2.35 -13.41
N ILE A 344 25.69 -2.63 -12.46
CA ILE A 344 25.13 -1.60 -11.57
C ILE A 344 26.28 -0.83 -10.91
N PRO A 345 26.34 0.51 -10.95
CA PRO A 345 27.45 1.28 -10.40
C PRO A 345 27.55 1.16 -8.88
N ASP A 346 28.76 1.34 -8.34
CA ASP A 346 28.98 1.34 -6.90
C ASP A 346 28.39 2.60 -6.24
N GLU A 347 28.40 3.72 -6.96
CA GLU A 347 27.81 4.99 -6.56
C GLU A 347 26.30 4.87 -6.32
N GLU A 348 25.62 4.03 -7.09
CA GLU A 348 24.18 3.75 -6.92
C GLU A 348 23.94 2.99 -5.61
N LEU A 349 24.76 1.97 -5.31
CA LEU A 349 24.65 1.22 -4.07
C LEU A 349 25.03 2.09 -2.85
N ASP A 350 26.02 2.97 -2.99
CA ASP A 350 26.38 3.97 -1.98
C ASP A 350 25.24 4.93 -1.69
N GLU A 351 24.52 5.36 -2.74
CA GLU A 351 23.35 6.22 -2.61
C GLU A 351 22.19 5.49 -1.91
N LEU A 352 21.91 4.23 -2.26
CA LEU A 352 20.89 3.43 -1.56
C LEU A 352 21.19 3.29 -0.05
N ALA A 353 22.44 3.00 0.30
CA ALA A 353 22.87 2.92 1.70
C ALA A 353 22.77 4.28 2.41
N ARG A 354 23.15 5.38 1.74
CA ARG A 354 23.03 6.75 2.25
C ARG A 354 21.58 7.14 2.51
N ARG A 355 20.64 6.68 1.68
CA ARG A 355 19.19 6.87 1.87
C ARG A 355 18.62 6.02 3.02
N GLY A 356 19.38 5.08 3.57
CA GLY A 356 18.98 4.24 4.71
C GLY A 356 18.29 2.94 4.32
N PHE A 357 18.37 2.52 3.05
CA PHE A 357 17.86 1.21 2.62
C PHE A 357 18.81 0.10 3.08
N THR A 358 18.24 -0.98 3.60
CA THR A 358 18.99 -2.16 4.10
C THR A 358 18.53 -3.45 3.44
N GLY A 359 17.47 -3.41 2.63
CA GLY A 359 17.01 -4.48 1.75
C GLY A 359 16.76 -3.98 0.33
N LEU A 360 17.22 -4.72 -0.67
CA LEU A 360 17.00 -4.46 -2.09
C LEU A 360 16.30 -5.65 -2.74
N TRP A 361 15.00 -5.51 -2.99
CA TRP A 361 14.21 -6.52 -3.68
C TRP A 361 14.24 -6.30 -5.19
N LEU A 362 14.81 -7.27 -5.89
CA LEU A 362 14.92 -7.28 -7.34
C LEU A 362 13.81 -8.15 -7.93
N ILE A 363 12.87 -7.51 -8.61
CA ILE A 363 11.71 -8.19 -9.21
C ILE A 363 12.12 -8.77 -10.55
N GLY A 364 11.82 -10.06 -10.73
CA GLY A 364 12.03 -10.78 -11.98
C GLY A 364 13.49 -11.13 -12.29
N LEU A 365 14.22 -11.60 -11.27
CA LEU A 365 15.58 -12.15 -11.34
C LEU A 365 15.68 -13.49 -12.09
N TRP A 366 14.64 -14.30 -12.00
CA TRP A 366 14.64 -15.69 -12.46
C TRP A 366 14.42 -15.82 -13.97
N GLU A 367 14.81 -16.98 -14.51
CA GLU A 367 14.56 -17.33 -15.91
C GLU A 367 13.06 -17.48 -16.16
N ARG A 368 12.60 -16.82 -17.24
CA ARG A 368 11.17 -16.66 -17.53
C ARG A 368 10.73 -17.50 -18.72
N SER A 369 9.46 -17.89 -18.70
CA SER A 369 8.77 -18.63 -19.76
C SER A 369 8.84 -17.92 -21.11
N LYS A 370 9.34 -18.61 -22.14
CA LYS A 370 9.31 -18.08 -23.52
C LYS A 370 7.89 -18.12 -24.10
N ALA A 371 7.09 -19.10 -23.67
CA ALA A 371 5.68 -19.18 -24.00
C ALA A 371 4.91 -17.94 -23.50
N SER A 372 5.14 -17.48 -22.25
CA SER A 372 4.53 -16.25 -21.71
C SER A 372 4.77 -15.03 -22.61
N LYS A 373 6.01 -14.83 -23.07
CA LYS A 373 6.34 -13.75 -24.02
C LYS A 373 5.59 -13.93 -25.35
N THR A 374 5.57 -15.13 -25.89
CA THR A 374 4.93 -15.45 -27.17
C THR A 374 3.43 -15.16 -27.12
N ILE A 375 2.76 -15.56 -26.04
CA ILE A 375 1.34 -15.30 -25.81
C ILE A 375 1.03 -13.80 -25.86
N LYS A 376 1.82 -12.97 -25.15
CA LYS A 376 1.62 -11.51 -25.12
C LYS A 376 1.82 -10.87 -26.48
N ASN A 377 2.80 -11.34 -27.25
CA ASN A 377 3.03 -10.90 -28.62
C ASN A 377 1.84 -11.22 -29.52
N LEU A 378 1.31 -12.45 -29.44
CA LEU A 378 0.13 -12.88 -30.19
C LEU A 378 -1.14 -12.09 -29.81
N ARG A 379 -1.23 -11.66 -28.55
CA ARG A 379 -2.30 -10.78 -28.03
C ARG A 379 -2.12 -9.29 -28.38
N GLY A 380 -1.12 -8.94 -29.20
CA GLY A 380 -0.93 -7.59 -29.73
C GLY A 380 0.02 -6.68 -28.94
N ASN A 381 0.84 -7.23 -28.03
CA ASN A 381 1.86 -6.47 -27.30
C ASN A 381 3.28 -6.94 -27.66
N PRO A 382 3.83 -6.52 -28.82
CA PRO A 382 5.11 -7.02 -29.34
C PRO A 382 6.33 -6.61 -28.49
N ASP A 383 6.20 -5.57 -27.66
CA ASP A 383 7.26 -5.06 -26.79
C ASP A 383 7.27 -5.75 -25.40
N ALA A 384 6.27 -6.59 -25.10
CA ALA A 384 6.20 -7.28 -23.82
C ALA A 384 7.32 -8.32 -23.68
N VAL A 385 7.85 -8.44 -22.45
CA VAL A 385 8.60 -9.63 -22.04
C VAL A 385 7.69 -10.60 -21.29
N ALA A 386 8.21 -11.81 -21.11
CA ALA A 386 7.59 -12.81 -20.25
C ALA A 386 7.30 -12.22 -18.86
N SER A 387 6.18 -12.63 -18.27
CA SER A 387 5.82 -12.24 -16.91
C SER A 387 6.96 -12.62 -15.97
N ALA A 388 7.32 -11.73 -15.04
CA ALA A 388 8.27 -12.04 -13.98
C ALA A 388 7.84 -13.23 -13.09
N TYR A 389 6.55 -13.59 -13.09
CA TYR A 389 5.99 -14.69 -12.30
C TYR A 389 5.60 -15.93 -13.14
N SER A 390 5.79 -15.88 -14.46
CA SER A 390 5.72 -17.09 -15.31
C SER A 390 7.15 -17.62 -15.50
N LEU A 391 7.59 -18.45 -14.56
CA LEU A 391 8.97 -18.91 -14.45
C LEU A 391 9.24 -20.16 -15.28
N TYR A 392 10.35 -20.19 -16.00
CA TYR A 392 10.83 -21.42 -16.63
C TYR A 392 11.54 -22.31 -15.60
N ASP A 393 12.42 -21.71 -14.80
CA ASP A 393 13.15 -22.35 -13.70
C ASP A 393 13.68 -21.28 -12.70
N TYR A 394 14.05 -21.69 -11.49
CA TYR A 394 14.64 -20.84 -10.44
C TYR A 394 16.16 -20.64 -10.63
N VAL A 395 16.55 -20.31 -11.86
CA VAL A 395 17.91 -19.93 -12.24
C VAL A 395 17.95 -18.44 -12.53
N ILE A 396 19.02 -17.74 -12.13
CA ILE A 396 19.17 -16.31 -12.44
C ILE A 396 19.24 -16.14 -13.96
N ALA A 397 18.40 -15.26 -14.51
CA ALA A 397 18.28 -15.08 -15.95
C ALA A 397 19.63 -14.68 -16.60
N GLU A 398 20.00 -15.35 -17.69
CA GLU A 398 21.22 -15.04 -18.43
C GLU A 398 21.21 -13.63 -19.05
N ASP A 399 20.03 -13.11 -19.40
CA ASP A 399 19.82 -11.71 -19.82
C ASP A 399 20.28 -10.70 -18.75
N LEU A 400 20.35 -11.10 -17.47
CA LEU A 400 20.81 -10.31 -16.33
C LEU A 400 22.28 -10.59 -15.95
N GLY A 401 22.92 -11.51 -16.68
CA GLY A 401 24.30 -11.93 -16.48
C GLY A 401 24.51 -13.19 -15.65
N GLY A 402 23.43 -13.92 -15.36
CA GLY A 402 23.48 -15.21 -14.69
C GLY A 402 23.93 -15.13 -13.22
N PHE A 403 24.25 -16.30 -12.66
CA PHE A 403 24.61 -16.45 -11.25
C PHE A 403 25.84 -15.61 -10.84
N GLU A 404 26.87 -15.53 -11.69
CA GLU A 404 28.10 -14.78 -11.40
C GLU A 404 27.85 -13.27 -11.22
N ALA A 405 26.98 -12.69 -12.07
CA ALA A 405 26.62 -11.28 -11.96
C ALA A 405 25.82 -11.00 -10.69
N PHE A 406 24.89 -11.90 -10.34
CA PHE A 406 24.11 -11.82 -9.11
C PHE A 406 24.99 -11.89 -7.86
N GLU A 407 25.91 -12.87 -7.78
CA GLU A 407 26.81 -12.99 -6.62
C GLU A 407 27.71 -11.76 -6.46
N THR A 408 28.20 -11.20 -7.57
CA THR A 408 29.00 -9.97 -7.56
C THR A 408 28.21 -8.79 -7.01
N LEU A 409 26.98 -8.57 -7.50
CA LEU A 409 26.09 -7.53 -6.99
C LEU A 409 25.77 -7.75 -5.51
N LYS A 410 25.43 -8.99 -5.11
CA LYS A 410 25.09 -9.35 -3.74
C LYS A 410 26.23 -9.05 -2.79
N ALA A 411 27.46 -9.42 -3.12
CA ALA A 411 28.64 -9.14 -2.31
C ALA A 411 28.89 -7.63 -2.14
N ARG A 412 28.76 -6.86 -3.24
CA ARG A 412 28.95 -5.40 -3.24
C ARG A 412 27.85 -4.65 -2.47
N ALA A 413 26.61 -5.12 -2.54
CA ALA A 413 25.49 -4.59 -1.77
C ALA A 413 25.66 -4.93 -0.28
N TRP A 414 26.05 -6.16 0.05
CA TRP A 414 26.27 -6.61 1.42
C TRP A 414 27.38 -5.80 2.12
N ALA A 415 28.46 -5.47 1.42
CA ALA A 415 29.53 -4.60 1.94
C ALA A 415 29.03 -3.22 2.39
N ARG A 416 27.86 -2.79 1.91
CA ARG A 416 27.19 -1.53 2.24
C ARG A 416 26.01 -1.71 3.21
N GLY A 417 25.83 -2.91 3.76
CA GLY A 417 24.73 -3.24 4.67
C GLY A 417 23.40 -3.53 3.98
N ILE A 418 23.38 -3.68 2.66
CA ILE A 418 22.17 -3.95 1.87
C ILE A 418 22.06 -5.45 1.58
N ARG A 419 20.95 -6.05 2.01
CA ARG A 419 20.60 -7.45 1.74
C ARG A 419 19.79 -7.55 0.46
N VAL A 420 20.23 -8.38 -0.48
CA VAL A 420 19.44 -8.64 -1.69
C VAL A 420 18.25 -9.55 -1.31
N ALA A 421 17.08 -9.20 -1.82
CA ALA A 421 15.85 -9.94 -1.68
C ALA A 421 15.34 -10.39 -3.06
N SER A 422 14.64 -11.53 -3.09
CA SER A 422 14.05 -12.07 -4.31
C SER A 422 12.59 -12.46 -4.12
N ASP A 423 11.87 -12.51 -5.23
CA ASP A 423 10.57 -13.19 -5.30
C ASP A 423 10.71 -14.70 -5.22
N MET A 424 9.68 -15.35 -4.71
CA MET A 424 9.43 -16.78 -4.83
C MET A 424 7.95 -16.98 -5.17
N VAL A 425 7.68 -17.69 -6.26
CA VAL A 425 6.34 -18.03 -6.76
C VAL A 425 6.11 -19.53 -6.59
N PRO A 426 5.67 -19.99 -5.41
CA PRO A 426 5.57 -21.42 -5.11
C PRO A 426 4.34 -22.09 -5.71
N ASN A 427 3.30 -21.33 -6.05
CA ASN A 427 2.00 -21.89 -6.44
C ASN A 427 1.97 -22.52 -7.84
N HIS A 428 2.73 -21.96 -8.78
CA HIS A 428 2.71 -22.35 -10.19
C HIS A 428 4.07 -22.07 -10.86
N LEU A 429 4.24 -22.63 -12.06
CA LEU A 429 5.36 -22.34 -12.96
C LEU A 429 4.85 -21.92 -14.34
N GLY A 430 5.73 -21.50 -15.25
CA GLY A 430 5.36 -21.24 -16.64
C GLY A 430 4.88 -22.50 -17.35
N ILE A 431 3.97 -22.35 -18.33
CA ILE A 431 3.39 -23.50 -19.06
C ILE A 431 4.43 -24.32 -19.83
N ASP A 432 5.57 -23.73 -20.17
CA ASP A 432 6.71 -24.36 -20.84
C ASP A 432 7.90 -24.64 -19.90
N SER A 433 7.70 -24.54 -18.58
CA SER A 433 8.74 -24.80 -17.58
C SER A 433 9.32 -26.21 -17.67
N ALA A 434 10.55 -26.38 -17.21
CA ALA A 434 11.22 -27.69 -17.17
C ALA A 434 10.37 -28.75 -16.44
N TRP A 435 9.68 -28.35 -15.37
CA TRP A 435 8.81 -29.24 -14.60
C TRP A 435 7.60 -29.72 -15.42
N VAL A 436 6.98 -28.87 -16.24
CA VAL A 436 5.85 -29.32 -17.10
C VAL A 436 6.32 -30.33 -18.14
N VAL A 437 7.56 -30.19 -18.61
CA VAL A 437 8.14 -31.12 -19.59
C VAL A 437 8.50 -32.45 -18.93
N ASP A 438 9.26 -32.40 -17.83
CA ASP A 438 9.91 -33.56 -17.21
C ASP A 438 9.04 -34.26 -16.14
N HIS A 439 8.17 -33.51 -15.46
CA HIS A 439 7.31 -33.97 -14.36
C HIS A 439 5.85 -33.51 -14.53
N PRO A 440 5.16 -33.86 -15.64
CA PRO A 440 3.78 -33.42 -15.89
C PRO A 440 2.77 -33.95 -14.86
N ASP A 441 3.13 -34.96 -14.07
CA ASP A 441 2.35 -35.52 -12.96
C ASP A 441 2.41 -34.69 -11.66
N TRP A 442 3.31 -33.69 -11.58
CA TRP A 442 3.36 -32.74 -10.47
C TRP A 442 2.31 -31.62 -10.60
N PHE A 443 1.57 -31.55 -11.70
CA PHE A 443 0.61 -30.49 -11.98
C PHE A 443 -0.83 -31.00 -11.93
N LEU A 444 -1.76 -30.10 -11.58
CA LEU A 444 -3.19 -30.38 -11.65
C LEU A 444 -3.60 -30.61 -13.09
N ARG A 445 -4.08 -31.82 -13.38
CA ARG A 445 -4.37 -32.24 -14.75
C ARG A 445 -5.62 -33.10 -14.88
N LEU A 446 -6.14 -33.13 -16.10
CA LEU A 446 -7.18 -34.04 -16.58
C LEU A 446 -6.68 -34.80 -17.81
N ASP A 447 -7.21 -35.99 -18.03
CA ASP A 447 -7.00 -36.80 -19.24
C ASP A 447 -7.91 -36.36 -20.41
N HIS A 448 -8.84 -35.43 -20.16
CA HIS A 448 -9.75 -34.87 -21.14
C HIS A 448 -9.99 -33.37 -20.92
N SER A 449 -10.44 -32.68 -21.96
CA SER A 449 -10.79 -31.26 -21.85
C SER A 449 -11.97 -31.08 -20.86
N PRO A 450 -11.88 -30.13 -19.91
CA PRO A 450 -12.93 -29.89 -18.91
C PRO A 450 -14.22 -29.35 -19.52
N TYR A 451 -14.14 -28.72 -20.70
CA TYR A 451 -15.27 -28.22 -21.47
C TYR A 451 -15.18 -28.74 -22.91
N PRO A 452 -16.26 -29.28 -23.50
CA PRO A 452 -16.25 -29.78 -24.87
C PRO A 452 -16.18 -28.67 -25.93
N SER A 453 -16.55 -27.43 -25.57
CA SER A 453 -16.38 -26.24 -26.40
C SER A 453 -14.93 -25.81 -26.57
N TYR A 454 -14.03 -26.23 -25.67
CA TYR A 454 -12.62 -25.85 -25.73
C TYR A 454 -11.95 -26.47 -26.94
N THR A 455 -11.30 -25.61 -27.72
CA THR A 455 -10.50 -26.03 -28.87
C THR A 455 -9.06 -25.58 -28.66
N PHE A 456 -8.12 -26.38 -29.15
CA PHE A 456 -6.67 -26.17 -28.96
C PHE A 456 -5.98 -26.19 -30.32
N GLY A 457 -6.53 -25.43 -31.27
CA GLY A 457 -6.06 -25.33 -32.65
C GLY A 457 -5.00 -24.24 -32.88
N GLY A 458 -4.71 -23.44 -31.86
CA GLY A 458 -3.69 -22.39 -31.87
C GLY A 458 -2.25 -22.88 -32.06
N PRO A 459 -1.29 -21.94 -32.09
CA PRO A 459 0.11 -22.26 -32.30
C PRO A 459 0.69 -23.07 -31.13
N ASP A 460 1.69 -23.89 -31.43
CA ASP A 460 2.48 -24.58 -30.42
C ASP A 460 3.40 -23.58 -29.72
N LEU A 461 3.29 -23.50 -28.40
CA LEU A 461 4.06 -22.59 -27.56
C LEU A 461 5.30 -23.24 -26.95
N SER A 462 5.43 -24.57 -27.05
CA SER A 462 6.57 -25.29 -26.52
C SER A 462 7.85 -24.97 -27.29
N GLN A 463 8.94 -24.76 -26.56
CA GLN A 463 10.29 -24.68 -27.13
C GLN A 463 11.02 -26.03 -27.09
N ASP A 464 10.46 -27.03 -26.40
CA ASP A 464 11.04 -28.36 -26.29
C ASP A 464 10.44 -29.28 -27.37
N GLU A 465 11.30 -29.99 -28.11
CA GLU A 465 10.88 -30.89 -29.18
C GLU A 465 10.13 -32.13 -28.66
N ARG A 466 10.23 -32.47 -27.37
CA ARG A 466 9.56 -33.63 -26.75
C ARG A 466 8.07 -33.42 -26.53
N VAL A 467 7.63 -32.18 -26.31
CA VAL A 467 6.23 -31.87 -25.95
C VAL A 467 5.67 -30.74 -26.80
N GLY A 468 4.37 -30.80 -27.10
CA GLY A 468 3.60 -29.68 -27.65
C GLY A 468 2.73 -29.03 -26.59
N ILE A 469 2.65 -27.71 -26.58
CA ILE A 469 1.85 -26.93 -25.62
C ILE A 469 0.90 -26.02 -26.41
N PHE A 470 -0.40 -26.17 -26.19
CA PHE A 470 -1.43 -25.45 -26.92
C PHE A 470 -2.40 -24.79 -25.94
N LEU A 471 -2.56 -23.49 -26.05
CA LEU A 471 -3.63 -22.78 -25.33
C LEU A 471 -4.98 -23.05 -25.97
N GLU A 472 -6.01 -22.82 -25.16
CA GLU A 472 -7.40 -22.80 -25.61
C GLU A 472 -7.64 -21.59 -26.52
N ASP A 473 -8.39 -21.78 -27.61
CA ASP A 473 -8.49 -20.82 -28.70
C ASP A 473 -9.26 -19.54 -28.34
N HIS A 474 -10.31 -19.63 -27.51
CA HIS A 474 -11.11 -18.49 -27.02
C HIS A 474 -10.31 -17.58 -26.08
N TYR A 475 -9.17 -18.05 -25.55
CA TYR A 475 -8.25 -17.18 -24.85
C TYR A 475 -7.69 -16.08 -25.76
N TYR A 476 -7.44 -16.34 -27.05
CA TYR A 476 -6.83 -15.34 -27.93
C TYR A 476 -7.78 -14.18 -28.27
N ASP A 477 -9.08 -14.43 -28.34
CA ASP A 477 -10.11 -13.42 -28.64
C ASP A 477 -10.83 -12.88 -27.39
N ALA A 478 -10.45 -13.35 -26.19
CA ALA A 478 -11.02 -12.97 -24.91
C ALA A 478 -12.52 -13.29 -24.74
N SER A 479 -13.03 -14.28 -25.48
CA SER A 479 -14.41 -14.74 -25.32
C SER A 479 -14.61 -15.74 -24.16
N ASP A 480 -13.52 -16.37 -23.68
CA ASP A 480 -13.49 -17.13 -22.42
C ASP A 480 -12.12 -16.99 -21.71
N ALA A 481 -12.10 -17.32 -20.43
CA ALA A 481 -10.94 -17.22 -19.55
C ALA A 481 -9.98 -18.43 -19.64
N ALA A 482 -10.36 -19.52 -20.34
CA ALA A 482 -9.55 -20.72 -20.57
C ALA A 482 -8.91 -21.31 -19.29
N VAL A 483 -9.56 -22.26 -18.62
CA VAL A 483 -9.05 -22.78 -17.32
C VAL A 483 -7.89 -23.78 -17.42
N VAL A 484 -7.62 -24.32 -18.61
CA VAL A 484 -6.56 -25.32 -18.87
C VAL A 484 -5.84 -25.04 -20.19
N PHE A 485 -4.62 -25.58 -20.31
CA PHE A 485 -3.92 -25.74 -21.59
C PHE A 485 -3.71 -27.22 -21.91
N LYS A 486 -3.55 -27.53 -23.19
CA LYS A 486 -3.26 -28.90 -23.66
C LYS A 486 -1.76 -29.12 -23.75
N ARG A 487 -1.26 -30.14 -23.06
CA ARG A 487 0.09 -30.72 -23.24
C ARG A 487 -0.03 -32.00 -24.04
N GLN A 488 0.78 -32.14 -25.09
CA GLN A 488 0.91 -33.36 -25.86
C GLN A 488 2.34 -33.90 -25.77
N ASP A 489 2.50 -35.10 -25.26
CA ASP A 489 3.76 -35.82 -25.36
C ASP A 489 3.94 -36.33 -26.79
N ARG A 490 4.99 -35.89 -27.49
CA ARG A 490 5.21 -36.27 -28.88
C ARG A 490 5.85 -37.66 -29.02
N HIS A 491 6.43 -38.20 -27.95
CA HIS A 491 7.00 -39.54 -27.95
C HIS A 491 5.94 -40.61 -27.72
N THR A 492 5.08 -40.42 -26.71
CA THR A 492 4.02 -41.40 -26.37
C THR A 492 2.71 -41.13 -27.12
N GLY A 493 2.49 -39.87 -27.56
CA GLY A 493 1.21 -39.41 -28.10
C GLY A 493 0.20 -39.02 -27.01
N ASP A 494 0.56 -39.13 -25.74
CA ASP A 494 -0.33 -38.83 -24.62
C ASP A 494 -0.74 -37.37 -24.60
N THR A 495 -2.02 -37.12 -24.35
CA THR A 495 -2.57 -35.77 -24.25
C THR A 495 -3.15 -35.57 -22.86
N THR A 496 -2.71 -34.51 -22.19
CA THR A 496 -3.23 -34.10 -20.88
C THR A 496 -3.59 -32.64 -20.90
N TYR A 497 -4.57 -32.25 -20.08
CA TYR A 497 -5.04 -30.88 -19.95
C TYR A 497 -4.66 -30.39 -18.56
N ILE A 498 -3.75 -29.42 -18.49
CA ILE A 498 -3.16 -28.94 -17.24
C ILE A 498 -3.82 -27.60 -16.87
N TYR A 499 -4.20 -27.46 -15.62
CA TYR A 499 -4.81 -26.24 -15.10
C TYR A 499 -3.83 -25.08 -15.05
N HIS A 500 -4.32 -23.89 -15.39
CA HIS A 500 -3.60 -22.64 -15.14
C HIS A 500 -3.65 -22.25 -13.66
N GLY A 501 -2.65 -21.50 -13.18
CA GLY A 501 -2.68 -20.94 -11.84
C GLY A 501 -3.87 -19.99 -11.65
N ASN A 502 -4.49 -20.00 -10.48
CA ASN A 502 -5.67 -19.19 -10.18
C ASN A 502 -5.77 -18.92 -8.66
N ASP A 503 -6.22 -17.72 -8.29
CA ASP A 503 -6.44 -17.23 -6.92
C ASP A 503 -7.92 -17.31 -6.47
N GLY A 504 -8.78 -17.86 -7.30
CA GLY A 504 -10.23 -17.95 -7.12
C GLY A 504 -11.02 -16.86 -7.85
N THR A 505 -10.36 -16.05 -8.68
CA THR A 505 -11.03 -15.15 -9.63
C THR A 505 -11.47 -15.91 -10.89
N THR A 506 -12.34 -15.27 -11.68
CA THR A 506 -12.85 -15.85 -12.93
C THR A 506 -11.80 -15.90 -14.05
N MET A 507 -10.68 -15.16 -13.91
CA MET A 507 -9.62 -15.07 -14.91
C MET A 507 -8.33 -15.72 -14.38
N PRO A 508 -7.99 -16.95 -14.80
CA PRO A 508 -6.75 -17.60 -14.38
C PRO A 508 -5.52 -16.90 -15.00
N TRP A 509 -4.33 -17.21 -14.48
CA TRP A 509 -3.05 -16.79 -15.05
C TRP A 509 -2.66 -17.72 -16.20
N ASN A 510 -3.21 -17.46 -17.40
CA ASN A 510 -3.12 -18.33 -18.58
C ASN A 510 -1.72 -18.62 -19.15
N ASP A 511 -0.67 -17.99 -18.64
CA ASP A 511 0.72 -18.29 -18.97
C ASP A 511 1.41 -19.14 -17.89
N THR A 512 0.65 -19.73 -16.96
CA THR A 512 1.16 -20.54 -15.85
C THR A 512 0.52 -21.92 -15.78
N ALA A 513 1.16 -22.87 -15.08
CA ALA A 513 0.72 -24.23 -14.83
C ALA A 513 0.65 -24.48 -13.31
N GLN A 514 -0.52 -24.86 -12.82
CA GLN A 514 -0.82 -25.03 -11.40
C GLN A 514 -0.23 -26.33 -10.85
N ILE A 515 0.60 -26.21 -9.81
CA ILE A 515 1.19 -27.36 -9.12
C ILE A 515 0.11 -28.09 -8.31
N ASP A 516 0.15 -29.43 -8.31
CA ASP A 516 -0.71 -30.27 -7.51
C ASP A 516 -0.17 -30.45 -6.09
N TYR A 517 -0.71 -29.68 -5.15
CA TYR A 517 -0.34 -29.77 -3.75
C TYR A 517 -0.88 -31.02 -3.02
N LEU A 518 -1.67 -31.90 -3.63
CA LEU A 518 -1.91 -33.24 -3.07
C LEU A 518 -0.73 -34.18 -3.31
N ASN A 519 0.08 -33.93 -4.35
CA ASN A 519 1.26 -34.73 -4.65
C ASN A 519 2.39 -34.42 -3.64
N PRO A 520 2.79 -35.40 -2.78
CA PRO A 520 3.83 -35.17 -1.78
C PRO A 520 5.22 -34.91 -2.38
N GLU A 521 5.52 -35.47 -3.56
CA GLU A 521 6.80 -35.23 -4.25
C GLU A 521 6.88 -33.80 -4.78
N ALA A 522 5.79 -33.31 -5.38
CA ALA A 522 5.69 -31.92 -5.83
C ALA A 522 5.83 -30.93 -4.66
N ARG A 523 5.18 -31.19 -3.51
CA ARG A 523 5.34 -30.36 -2.30
C ARG A 523 6.78 -30.30 -1.81
N GLU A 524 7.46 -31.45 -1.73
CA GLU A 524 8.86 -31.50 -1.31
C GLU A 524 9.78 -30.79 -2.33
N ALA A 525 9.53 -30.94 -3.64
CA ALA A 525 10.28 -30.22 -4.67
C ALA A 525 10.14 -28.69 -4.53
N VAL A 526 8.93 -28.19 -4.23
CA VAL A 526 8.72 -26.77 -3.95
C VAL A 526 9.48 -26.35 -2.68
N ILE A 527 9.42 -27.12 -1.58
CA ILE A 527 10.16 -26.81 -0.34
C ILE A 527 11.67 -26.73 -0.63
N GLN A 528 12.23 -27.70 -1.35
CA GLN A 528 13.65 -27.69 -1.72
C GLN A 528 14.03 -26.48 -2.59
N THR A 529 13.12 -26.05 -3.47
CA THR A 529 13.31 -24.85 -4.28
C THR A 529 13.30 -23.59 -3.41
N ILE A 530 12.39 -23.49 -2.43
CA ILE A 530 12.37 -22.39 -1.45
C ILE A 530 13.69 -22.37 -0.66
N LEU A 531 14.17 -23.52 -0.19
CA LEU A 531 15.44 -23.64 0.53
C LEU A 531 16.63 -23.28 -0.36
N HIS A 532 16.58 -23.60 -1.65
CA HIS A 532 17.58 -23.15 -2.62
C HIS A 532 17.58 -21.62 -2.74
N VAL A 533 16.43 -20.99 -2.95
CA VAL A 533 16.30 -19.53 -3.03
C VAL A 533 16.77 -18.85 -1.73
N ALA A 534 16.44 -19.42 -0.57
CA ALA A 534 16.87 -18.90 0.73
C ALA A 534 18.41 -18.88 0.90
N ARG A 535 19.12 -19.85 0.30
CA ARG A 535 20.59 -19.86 0.27
C ARG A 535 21.18 -18.77 -0.62
N LEU A 536 20.41 -18.30 -1.61
CA LEU A 536 20.83 -17.24 -2.54
C LEU A 536 20.57 -15.85 -1.96
N SER A 537 19.38 -15.64 -1.39
CA SER A 537 18.90 -14.36 -0.86
C SER A 537 18.34 -14.51 0.56
N PRO A 538 18.88 -13.78 1.56
CA PRO A 538 18.43 -13.87 2.95
C PRO A 538 17.05 -13.24 3.21
N ILE A 539 16.45 -12.61 2.21
CA ILE A 539 15.09 -12.06 2.28
C ILE A 539 14.30 -12.64 1.12
N ILE A 540 13.20 -13.33 1.41
CA ILE A 540 12.31 -13.92 0.40
C ILE A 540 10.92 -13.32 0.53
N ARG A 541 10.39 -12.82 -0.60
CA ARG A 541 8.99 -12.45 -0.71
C ARG A 541 8.23 -13.53 -1.47
N PHE A 542 7.24 -14.14 -0.81
CA PHE A 542 6.37 -15.15 -1.41
C PHE A 542 5.17 -14.48 -2.08
N ASP A 543 5.01 -14.74 -3.37
CA ASP A 543 3.88 -14.29 -4.18
C ASP A 543 2.61 -15.09 -3.85
N ALA A 544 1.48 -14.39 -3.78
CA ALA A 544 0.14 -14.95 -3.56
C ALA A 544 0.10 -16.04 -2.48
N ALA A 545 0.78 -15.83 -1.35
CA ALA A 545 1.05 -16.86 -0.35
C ALA A 545 -0.24 -17.46 0.24
N MET A 546 -1.32 -16.67 0.30
CA MET A 546 -2.65 -17.12 0.73
C MET A 546 -3.17 -18.32 -0.08
N THR A 547 -2.83 -18.43 -1.36
CA THR A 547 -3.30 -19.55 -2.22
C THR A 547 -2.83 -20.92 -1.74
N LEU A 548 -1.73 -20.97 -1.00
CA LEU A 548 -1.12 -22.19 -0.48
C LEU A 548 -1.42 -22.50 0.98
N ALA A 549 -2.22 -21.67 1.65
CA ALA A 549 -2.81 -22.10 2.91
C ALA A 549 -3.71 -23.31 2.65
N LYS A 550 -3.64 -24.37 3.48
CA LYS A 550 -4.38 -25.62 3.26
C LYS A 550 -5.87 -25.43 3.01
N GLN A 551 -6.52 -24.51 3.72
CA GLN A 551 -7.93 -24.18 3.49
C GLN A 551 -8.21 -23.65 2.07
N HIS A 552 -7.27 -22.90 1.50
CA HIS A 552 -7.42 -22.32 0.17
C HIS A 552 -7.03 -23.29 -0.93
N ILE A 553 -6.02 -24.13 -0.70
CA ILE A 553 -5.78 -25.30 -1.55
C ILE A 553 -7.06 -26.13 -1.67
N GLN A 554 -7.75 -26.38 -0.56
CA GLN A 554 -9.04 -27.09 -0.57
C GLN A 554 -10.11 -26.30 -1.33
N ARG A 555 -10.40 -25.06 -0.92
CA ARG A 555 -11.46 -24.22 -1.51
C ARG A 555 -11.32 -24.04 -3.02
N LEU A 556 -10.09 -23.86 -3.51
CA LEU A 556 -9.79 -23.57 -4.91
C LEU A 556 -9.77 -24.84 -5.75
N TRP A 557 -9.00 -25.84 -5.32
CA TRP A 557 -8.63 -26.98 -6.16
C TRP A 557 -9.37 -28.28 -5.80
N TYR A 558 -9.82 -28.41 -4.56
CA TYR A 558 -10.41 -29.64 -3.99
C TYR A 558 -11.65 -29.35 -3.12
N PRO A 559 -12.65 -28.59 -3.63
CA PRO A 559 -13.76 -28.12 -2.82
C PRO A 559 -14.58 -29.29 -2.25
N GLU A 560 -15.11 -29.13 -1.04
CA GLU A 560 -15.98 -30.14 -0.45
C GLU A 560 -17.32 -30.19 -1.21
N PRO A 561 -17.77 -31.37 -1.68
CA PRO A 561 -19.05 -31.47 -2.39
C PRO A 561 -20.21 -30.89 -1.57
N GLY A 562 -20.91 -29.90 -2.13
CA GLY A 562 -22.03 -29.21 -1.50
C GLY A 562 -21.70 -27.84 -0.92
N SER A 563 -20.42 -27.50 -0.80
CA SER A 563 -19.96 -26.21 -0.26
C SER A 563 -19.83 -25.11 -1.33
N GLY A 564 -19.86 -25.48 -2.62
CA GLY A 564 -19.42 -24.62 -3.72
C GLY A 564 -17.90 -24.67 -3.91
N GLY A 565 -17.40 -24.13 -5.02
CA GLY A 565 -15.96 -23.99 -5.28
C GLY A 565 -15.66 -22.64 -5.92
N ALA A 566 -14.40 -22.20 -5.99
CA ALA A 566 -14.06 -20.97 -6.71
C ALA A 566 -13.95 -21.19 -8.23
N ILE A 567 -13.68 -22.44 -8.65
CA ILE A 567 -13.42 -22.82 -10.04
C ILE A 567 -14.43 -23.91 -10.44
N ALA A 568 -15.35 -23.61 -11.36
CA ALA A 568 -16.47 -24.49 -11.70
C ALA A 568 -16.06 -25.91 -12.09
N SER A 569 -15.06 -26.05 -12.99
CA SER A 569 -14.57 -27.37 -13.40
C SER A 569 -13.91 -28.14 -12.25
N ARG A 570 -13.37 -27.47 -11.23
CA ARG A 570 -12.82 -28.13 -10.02
C ARG A 570 -13.91 -28.60 -9.07
N ALA A 571 -15.02 -27.88 -8.94
CA ALA A 571 -16.19 -28.37 -8.21
C ALA A 571 -16.70 -29.69 -8.79
N GLN A 572 -16.66 -29.82 -10.12
CA GLN A 572 -17.09 -31.04 -10.80
C GLN A 572 -16.06 -32.18 -10.75
N TYR A 573 -14.82 -31.92 -11.15
CA TYR A 573 -13.81 -32.97 -11.37
C TYR A 573 -12.82 -33.14 -10.20
N GLY A 574 -12.75 -32.16 -9.30
CA GLY A 574 -11.82 -32.11 -8.17
C GLY A 574 -12.46 -32.26 -6.79
N GLY A 575 -13.80 -32.30 -6.69
CA GLY A 575 -14.49 -32.26 -5.41
C GLY A 575 -14.15 -33.44 -4.49
N MET A 576 -13.72 -33.14 -3.26
CA MET A 576 -13.18 -34.13 -2.30
C MET A 576 -13.69 -33.85 -0.87
N PRO A 577 -14.09 -34.88 -0.09
CA PRO A 577 -14.44 -34.70 1.31
C PRO A 577 -13.27 -34.17 2.15
N THR A 578 -13.55 -33.28 3.10
CA THR A 578 -12.53 -32.64 3.96
C THR A 578 -11.64 -33.66 4.68
N SER A 579 -12.22 -34.75 5.20
CA SER A 579 -11.45 -35.83 5.85
C SER A 579 -10.45 -36.55 4.94
N THR A 580 -10.73 -36.64 3.65
CA THR A 580 -9.81 -37.25 2.66
C THR A 580 -8.71 -36.28 2.29
N PHE A 581 -9.07 -35.01 2.10
CA PHE A 581 -8.13 -33.92 1.86
C PHE A 581 -7.14 -33.75 3.04
N ASP A 582 -7.64 -33.74 4.27
CA ASP A 582 -6.83 -33.64 5.48
C ASP A 582 -5.83 -34.78 5.63
N ARG A 583 -6.18 -35.99 5.19
CA ARG A 583 -5.26 -37.12 5.19
C ARG A 583 -4.15 -36.98 4.15
N ALA A 584 -4.42 -36.33 3.02
CA ALA A 584 -3.44 -36.12 1.96
C ALA A 584 -2.51 -34.91 2.24
N ILE A 585 -3.03 -33.89 2.94
CA ILE A 585 -2.28 -32.74 3.44
C ILE A 585 -2.41 -32.68 4.97
N PRO A 586 -1.66 -33.52 5.71
CA PRO A 586 -1.82 -33.65 7.17
C PRO A 586 -1.27 -32.45 7.94
N LYS A 587 -0.32 -31.72 7.36
CA LYS A 587 0.30 -30.53 7.95
C LYS A 587 0.05 -29.34 7.05
N GLU A 588 0.07 -28.17 7.66
CA GLU A 588 0.01 -26.93 6.92
C GLU A 588 1.33 -26.67 6.18
N PHE A 589 1.24 -26.42 4.87
CA PHE A 589 2.40 -26.30 3.99
C PHE A 589 3.36 -25.20 4.46
N TRP A 590 2.81 -24.02 4.76
CA TRP A 590 3.64 -22.90 5.20
C TRP A 590 4.30 -23.14 6.55
N ARG A 591 3.61 -23.82 7.47
CA ARG A 591 4.19 -24.19 8.76
C ARG A 591 5.41 -25.09 8.56
N GLU A 592 5.31 -26.06 7.64
CA GLU A 592 6.41 -26.94 7.28
C GLU A 592 7.56 -26.16 6.63
N VAL A 593 7.28 -25.25 5.69
CA VAL A 593 8.29 -24.38 5.08
C VAL A 593 9.05 -23.58 6.14
N VAL A 594 8.34 -22.91 7.06
CA VAL A 594 8.96 -22.09 8.10
C VAL A 594 9.83 -22.94 9.03
N ASP A 595 9.35 -24.11 9.44
CA ASP A 595 10.12 -25.01 10.30
C ASP A 595 11.40 -25.52 9.61
N ARG A 596 11.30 -25.87 8.32
CA ARG A 596 12.45 -26.31 7.52
C ARG A 596 13.45 -25.17 7.29
N VAL A 597 12.98 -23.95 7.01
CA VAL A 597 13.83 -22.76 6.89
C VAL A 597 14.58 -22.50 8.20
N ALA A 598 13.89 -22.52 9.34
CA ALA A 598 14.51 -22.33 10.65
C ALA A 598 15.59 -23.38 10.97
N GLN A 599 15.43 -24.61 10.48
CA GLN A 599 16.37 -25.71 10.72
C GLN A 599 17.55 -25.73 9.73
N GLU A 600 17.30 -25.49 8.44
CA GLU A 600 18.29 -25.73 7.38
C GLU A 600 18.99 -24.47 6.89
N VAL A 601 18.31 -23.33 6.93
CA VAL A 601 18.79 -22.01 6.46
C VAL A 601 18.37 -20.92 7.45
N PRO A 602 18.81 -21.04 8.72
CA PRO A 602 18.48 -20.05 9.74
C PRO A 602 19.01 -18.67 9.30
N ASP A 603 18.44 -17.61 9.85
CA ASP A 603 18.73 -16.23 9.46
C ASP A 603 18.15 -15.80 8.09
N THR A 604 17.05 -16.43 7.67
CA THR A 604 16.28 -16.05 6.47
C THR A 604 14.98 -15.33 6.86
N LEU A 605 14.76 -14.14 6.31
CA LEU A 605 13.55 -13.36 6.50
C LEU A 605 12.49 -13.74 5.46
N LEU A 606 11.33 -14.18 5.93
CA LEU A 606 10.21 -14.65 5.09
C LEU A 606 9.06 -13.64 5.10
N LEU A 607 8.71 -13.10 3.93
CA LEU A 607 7.64 -12.14 3.72
C LEU A 607 6.52 -12.82 2.94
N ALA A 608 5.32 -12.89 3.50
CA ALA A 608 4.14 -13.38 2.79
C ALA A 608 3.36 -12.21 2.18
N GLU A 609 3.14 -12.25 0.87
CA GLU A 609 2.01 -11.55 0.29
C GLU A 609 0.75 -12.38 0.55
N ALA A 610 0.08 -12.09 1.66
CA ALA A 610 -1.19 -12.69 2.01
C ALA A 610 -2.25 -11.59 2.20
N PHE A 611 -3.47 -11.88 1.73
CA PHE A 611 -4.65 -11.04 1.89
C PHE A 611 -5.79 -11.89 2.49
N TRP A 612 -7.02 -11.38 2.45
CA TRP A 612 -8.24 -12.06 2.90
C TRP A 612 -8.35 -12.21 4.43
N MET A 613 -7.87 -11.21 5.18
CA MET A 613 -7.97 -11.17 6.65
C MET A 613 -7.17 -12.29 7.35
N MET A 614 -6.19 -12.86 6.64
CA MET A 614 -5.34 -13.95 7.12
C MET A 614 -4.00 -13.46 7.69
N GLU A 615 -3.77 -12.16 7.78
CA GLU A 615 -2.48 -11.58 8.16
C GLU A 615 -2.03 -12.12 9.52
N GLY A 616 -2.95 -12.12 10.50
CA GLY A 616 -2.74 -12.71 11.83
C GLY A 616 -2.40 -14.21 11.75
N TYR A 617 -3.14 -14.99 10.97
CA TYR A 617 -2.89 -16.43 10.78
C TYR A 617 -1.50 -16.72 10.21
N PHE A 618 -1.08 -15.97 9.18
CA PHE A 618 0.23 -16.14 8.54
C PHE A 618 1.39 -15.89 9.50
N VAL A 619 1.30 -14.84 10.32
CA VAL A 619 2.42 -14.49 11.21
C VAL A 619 2.38 -15.24 12.52
N ARG A 620 1.19 -15.42 13.11
CA ARG A 620 1.01 -16.04 14.43
C ARG A 620 1.03 -17.55 14.36
N THR A 621 0.27 -18.15 13.45
CA THR A 621 0.09 -19.62 13.40
C THR A 621 1.09 -20.25 12.43
N LEU A 622 1.20 -19.72 11.21
CA LEU A 622 2.13 -20.26 10.20
C LEU A 622 3.59 -19.87 10.45
N GLY A 623 3.82 -18.83 11.26
CA GLY A 623 5.15 -18.39 11.66
C GLY A 623 5.89 -17.59 10.60
N MET A 624 5.21 -17.02 9.59
CA MET A 624 5.88 -16.07 8.70
C MET A 624 6.45 -14.90 9.48
N HIS A 625 7.64 -14.45 9.09
CA HIS A 625 8.29 -13.34 9.78
C HIS A 625 7.53 -12.05 9.51
N ARG A 626 7.09 -11.84 8.26
CA ARG A 626 6.34 -10.66 7.85
C ARG A 626 5.17 -11.01 6.93
N VAL A 627 4.14 -10.17 6.92
CA VAL A 627 2.98 -10.27 6.04
C VAL A 627 2.55 -8.91 5.53
N TYR A 628 2.07 -8.82 4.29
CA TYR A 628 1.61 -7.56 3.71
C TYR A 628 0.44 -6.95 4.49
N ASN A 629 0.42 -5.62 4.55
CA ASN A 629 -0.66 -4.84 5.16
C ASN A 629 -1.20 -3.83 4.15
N SER A 630 -2.06 -4.27 3.23
CA SER A 630 -2.69 -3.39 2.23
C SER A 630 -3.66 -2.39 2.86
N ALA A 631 -4.21 -2.69 4.04
CA ALA A 631 -5.07 -1.78 4.79
C ALA A 631 -4.34 -0.46 5.12
N PHE A 632 -3.02 -0.50 5.36
CA PHE A 632 -2.19 0.72 5.50
C PHE A 632 -2.39 1.64 4.29
N MET A 633 -2.10 1.15 3.09
CA MET A 633 -2.14 1.95 1.87
C MET A 633 -3.56 2.47 1.59
N HIS A 634 -4.56 1.59 1.57
CA HIS A 634 -5.93 1.97 1.22
C HIS A 634 -6.54 2.95 2.22
N MET A 635 -6.41 2.69 3.54
CA MET A 635 -7.06 3.55 4.53
C MET A 635 -6.39 4.91 4.66
N PHE A 636 -5.05 5.00 4.54
CA PHE A 636 -4.38 6.30 4.51
C PHE A 636 -4.71 7.10 3.24
N LYS A 637 -4.81 6.43 2.09
CA LYS A 637 -5.20 7.05 0.82
C LYS A 637 -6.61 7.65 0.91
N ASP A 638 -7.56 6.86 1.37
CA ASP A 638 -8.98 7.22 1.41
C ASP A 638 -9.36 8.05 2.65
N GLU A 639 -8.41 8.32 3.56
CA GLU A 639 -8.61 9.01 4.85
C GLU A 639 -9.62 8.29 5.77
N ASP A 640 -9.66 6.96 5.68
CA ASP A 640 -10.43 6.07 6.55
C ASP A 640 -9.73 5.89 7.91
N ASN A 641 -9.31 7.01 8.53
CA ASN A 641 -8.41 7.06 9.68
C ASN A 641 -8.96 6.30 10.89
N ALA A 642 -10.26 6.47 11.17
CA ALA A 642 -10.94 5.76 12.26
C ALA A 642 -10.87 4.22 12.11
N LYS A 643 -10.99 3.70 10.88
CA LYS A 643 -10.90 2.26 10.60
C LYS A 643 -9.48 1.75 10.82
N TYR A 644 -8.48 2.51 10.39
CA TYR A 644 -7.08 2.09 10.54
C TYR A 644 -6.63 2.15 12.00
N ARG A 645 -7.03 3.20 12.74
CA ARG A 645 -6.80 3.29 14.19
C ARG A 645 -7.46 2.15 14.94
N LEU A 646 -8.73 1.84 14.61
CA LEU A 646 -9.43 0.70 15.18
C LEU A 646 -8.69 -0.62 14.89
N SER A 647 -8.18 -0.79 13.68
CA SER A 647 -7.39 -1.97 13.29
C SER A 647 -6.13 -2.13 14.15
N ILE A 648 -5.37 -1.04 14.37
CA ILE A 648 -4.19 -1.08 15.27
C ILE A 648 -4.61 -1.39 16.71
N LYS A 649 -5.67 -0.76 17.23
CA LYS A 649 -6.18 -1.04 18.59
C LYS A 649 -6.58 -2.50 18.76
N ASN A 650 -7.32 -3.05 17.81
CA ASN A 650 -7.72 -4.46 17.82
C ASN A 650 -6.50 -5.40 17.83
N VAL A 651 -5.48 -5.11 17.02
CA VAL A 651 -4.23 -5.87 17.01
C VAL A 651 -3.51 -5.78 18.36
N LEU A 652 -3.36 -4.58 18.93
CA LEU A 652 -2.70 -4.38 20.21
C LEU A 652 -3.45 -5.04 21.37
N GLU A 653 -4.78 -5.01 21.37
CA GLU A 653 -5.62 -5.65 22.39
C GLU A 653 -5.65 -7.18 22.27
N PHE A 654 -5.45 -7.71 21.07
CA PHE A 654 -5.42 -9.14 20.80
C PHE A 654 -4.02 -9.74 20.97
N GLU A 655 -3.05 -9.31 20.15
CA GLU A 655 -1.68 -9.80 20.11
C GLU A 655 -0.74 -8.74 19.50
N PRO A 656 -0.06 -7.92 20.33
CA PRO A 656 0.85 -6.87 19.86
C PRO A 656 1.95 -7.35 18.92
N GLU A 657 2.44 -8.59 19.07
CA GLU A 657 3.51 -9.15 18.23
C GLU A 657 3.13 -9.20 16.73
N ILE A 658 1.85 -9.15 16.39
CA ILE A 658 1.40 -9.06 14.99
C ILE A 658 1.79 -7.71 14.37
N LEU A 659 1.72 -6.61 15.12
CA LEU A 659 1.94 -5.25 14.58
C LEU A 659 3.33 -5.10 13.96
N LYS A 660 4.37 -5.61 14.64
CA LYS A 660 5.76 -5.53 14.12
C LYS A 660 6.03 -6.44 12.92
N ARG A 661 5.06 -7.28 12.54
CA ARG A 661 5.19 -8.23 11.44
C ARG A 661 4.51 -7.74 10.16
N PHE A 662 3.81 -6.61 10.19
CA PHE A 662 3.27 -6.03 8.96
C PHE A 662 4.35 -5.47 8.05
N VAL A 663 4.21 -5.69 6.75
CA VAL A 663 4.90 -4.93 5.71
C VAL A 663 4.01 -3.76 5.31
N ASN A 664 4.41 -2.55 5.70
CA ASN A 664 3.69 -1.33 5.39
C ASN A 664 4.30 -0.71 4.13
N PHE A 665 3.45 -0.35 3.17
CA PHE A 665 3.87 0.25 1.90
C PHE A 665 2.85 1.28 1.41
N MET A 666 3.33 2.27 0.66
CA MET A 666 2.48 3.24 -0.05
C MET A 666 2.13 2.80 -1.47
N ASN A 667 2.95 1.92 -2.04
CA ASN A 667 2.65 1.20 -3.27
C ASN A 667 3.50 -0.08 -3.34
N ASN A 668 3.04 -1.02 -4.14
CA ASN A 668 3.80 -2.21 -4.54
C ASN A 668 3.75 -2.31 -6.08
N PRO A 669 4.30 -3.35 -6.72
CA PRO A 669 4.26 -3.51 -8.17
C PRO A 669 2.86 -3.63 -8.79
N ASP A 670 1.89 -4.16 -8.03
CA ASP A 670 0.53 -4.43 -8.50
C ASP A 670 -0.43 -3.26 -8.25
N GLU A 671 -0.04 -2.29 -7.42
CA GLU A 671 -0.81 -1.10 -7.05
C GLU A 671 -0.40 0.14 -7.86
N GLU A 672 -1.26 1.17 -7.82
CA GLU A 672 -0.92 2.48 -8.40
C GLU A 672 0.30 3.11 -7.71
N THR A 673 1.06 3.93 -8.43
CA THR A 673 2.27 4.57 -7.89
C THR A 673 1.96 5.46 -6.68
N ALA A 674 2.89 5.59 -5.74
CA ALA A 674 2.67 6.39 -4.54
C ALA A 674 2.30 7.85 -4.87
N VAL A 675 2.86 8.43 -5.94
CA VAL A 675 2.52 9.77 -6.41
C VAL A 675 1.10 9.88 -6.96
N ALA A 676 0.61 8.84 -7.66
CA ALA A 676 -0.77 8.79 -8.15
C ALA A 676 -1.77 8.66 -7.00
N GLN A 677 -1.39 7.95 -5.92
CA GLN A 677 -2.26 7.69 -4.79
C GLN A 677 -2.27 8.81 -3.73
N PHE A 678 -1.12 9.42 -3.44
CA PHE A 678 -0.95 10.36 -2.32
C PHE A 678 -0.51 11.77 -2.75
N GLY A 679 -0.22 11.99 -4.03
CA GLY A 679 0.38 13.22 -4.53
C GLY A 679 1.88 13.31 -4.18
N LYS A 680 2.41 14.53 -4.15
CA LYS A 680 3.85 14.82 -3.98
C LYS A 680 4.17 15.75 -2.80
N ASP A 681 3.18 16.07 -1.97
CA ASP A 681 3.30 17.07 -0.92
C ASP A 681 2.98 16.48 0.47
N ASP A 682 2.53 17.29 1.41
CA ASP A 682 2.38 16.94 2.83
C ASP A 682 1.68 15.59 3.10
N LYS A 683 0.62 15.24 2.37
CA LYS A 683 -0.05 13.93 2.54
C LYS A 683 0.89 12.76 2.25
N TYR A 684 1.64 12.83 1.15
CA TYR A 684 2.61 11.81 0.78
C TYR A 684 3.66 11.64 1.89
N PHE A 685 4.26 12.75 2.35
CA PHE A 685 5.33 12.67 3.34
C PHE A 685 4.82 12.27 4.72
N GLY A 686 3.62 12.69 5.11
CA GLY A 686 3.03 12.27 6.39
C GLY A 686 2.77 10.76 6.44
N VAL A 687 2.22 10.20 5.37
CA VAL A 687 2.05 8.73 5.26
C VAL A 687 3.41 8.02 5.19
N CYS A 688 4.39 8.57 4.47
CA CYS A 688 5.74 8.01 4.38
C CYS A 688 6.47 8.03 5.74
N VAL A 689 6.27 9.07 6.56
CA VAL A 689 6.80 9.16 7.92
C VAL A 689 6.17 8.07 8.78
N VAL A 690 4.84 7.94 8.76
CA VAL A 690 4.17 6.86 9.50
C VAL A 690 4.66 5.48 9.06
N MET A 691 4.85 5.25 7.76
CA MET A 691 5.41 4.01 7.23
C MET A 691 6.81 3.74 7.80
N ALA A 692 7.66 4.77 7.90
CA ALA A 692 9.02 4.67 8.42
C ALA A 692 9.09 4.48 9.95
N THR A 693 8.12 4.98 10.71
CA THR A 693 8.16 5.04 12.18
C THR A 693 7.16 4.14 12.90
N MET A 694 6.27 3.44 12.20
CA MET A 694 5.44 2.39 12.78
C MET A 694 6.27 1.10 12.96
N PRO A 695 6.01 0.27 14.00
CA PRO A 695 6.48 -1.12 14.00
C PRO A 695 6.05 -1.86 12.72
N GLY A 696 6.91 -2.73 12.18
CA GLY A 696 6.71 -3.39 10.89
C GLY A 696 7.85 -3.17 9.90
N LEU A 697 7.80 -3.78 8.72
CA LEU A 697 8.79 -3.56 7.67
C LEU A 697 8.30 -2.45 6.72
N PRO A 698 8.97 -1.28 6.64
CA PRO A 698 8.69 -0.30 5.60
C PRO A 698 9.21 -0.76 4.24
N MET A 699 8.33 -0.81 3.25
CA MET A 699 8.67 -1.13 1.87
C MET A 699 8.37 0.07 0.95
N PHE A 700 9.40 0.50 0.22
CA PHE A 700 9.31 1.53 -0.81
C PHE A 700 9.18 0.89 -2.19
N GLY A 701 8.21 1.37 -2.98
CA GLY A 701 8.01 0.91 -4.34
C GLY A 701 9.03 1.45 -5.34
N HIS A 702 9.09 0.83 -6.52
CA HIS A 702 9.95 1.31 -7.61
C HIS A 702 9.55 2.74 -8.00
N GLY A 703 10.53 3.66 -8.02
CA GLY A 703 10.33 5.04 -8.46
C GLY A 703 9.64 5.94 -7.42
N GLN A 704 9.33 5.43 -6.23
CA GLN A 704 8.63 6.19 -5.19
C GLN A 704 9.42 7.42 -4.74
N VAL A 705 10.73 7.27 -4.50
CA VAL A 705 11.62 8.37 -4.09
C VAL A 705 11.82 9.37 -5.24
N GLU A 706 11.97 8.86 -6.46
CA GLU A 706 12.17 9.67 -7.67
C GLU A 706 10.89 10.37 -8.16
N GLY A 707 9.72 9.95 -7.66
CA GLY A 707 8.42 10.51 -8.01
C GLY A 707 7.88 10.08 -9.37
N TYR A 708 8.26 8.89 -9.85
CA TYR A 708 7.78 8.32 -11.11
C TYR A 708 6.31 7.96 -11.04
N SER A 709 5.59 8.27 -12.12
CA SER A 709 4.15 8.05 -12.25
C SER A 709 3.80 6.80 -13.06
N GLU A 710 4.73 6.30 -13.90
CA GLU A 710 4.51 5.07 -14.66
C GLU A 710 4.46 3.84 -13.73
N LYS A 711 3.36 3.09 -13.81
CA LYS A 711 3.21 1.80 -13.16
C LYS A 711 3.81 0.69 -14.05
N TYR A 712 4.73 -0.07 -13.49
CA TYR A 712 5.41 -1.16 -14.20
C TYR A 712 4.79 -2.51 -13.85
N GLY A 713 4.05 -3.10 -14.79
CA GLY A 713 3.63 -4.49 -14.71
C GLY A 713 4.80 -5.48 -14.87
N MET A 714 4.53 -6.75 -14.64
CA MET A 714 5.53 -7.84 -14.64
C MET A 714 6.15 -8.12 -16.02
N GLU A 715 5.57 -7.56 -17.09
CA GLU A 715 5.98 -7.69 -18.49
C GLU A 715 6.87 -6.57 -19.02
N TYR A 716 7.21 -5.58 -18.20
CA TYR A 716 7.99 -4.42 -18.64
C TYR A 716 9.49 -4.74 -18.72
N ARG A 717 10.11 -4.45 -19.88
CA ARG A 717 11.57 -4.52 -20.06
C ARG A 717 12.25 -3.16 -19.85
N ARG A 718 11.53 -2.07 -20.05
CA ARG A 718 12.03 -0.68 -19.93
C ARG A 718 10.87 0.25 -19.62
N ALA A 719 11.18 1.42 -19.07
CA ALA A 719 10.20 2.49 -18.95
C ALA A 719 9.75 2.95 -20.35
N LYS A 720 8.43 3.17 -20.52
CA LYS A 720 7.88 3.73 -21.76
C LYS A 720 7.83 5.25 -21.69
N LEU A 721 7.68 5.79 -20.50
CA LEU A 721 7.77 7.21 -20.23
C LEU A 721 9.23 7.60 -19.97
N ASP A 722 9.63 8.77 -20.47
CA ASP A 722 10.94 9.35 -20.19
C ASP A 722 10.85 10.33 -19.02
N GLU A 723 10.50 9.79 -17.85
CA GLU A 723 10.31 10.58 -16.63
C GLU A 723 11.65 11.03 -16.05
N GLN A 724 11.73 12.31 -15.70
CA GLN A 724 12.88 12.87 -14.98
C GLN A 724 12.62 12.81 -13.47
N PRO A 725 13.62 12.46 -12.63
CA PRO A 725 13.45 12.45 -11.18
C PRO A 725 13.04 13.83 -10.64
N ASP A 726 12.09 13.84 -9.71
CA ASP A 726 11.60 15.05 -9.08
C ASP A 726 12.56 15.48 -7.95
N THR A 727 13.42 16.47 -8.23
CA THR A 727 14.45 16.91 -7.28
C THR A 727 13.86 17.45 -5.98
N TRP A 728 12.70 18.12 -6.04
CA TRP A 728 12.03 18.62 -4.84
C TRP A 728 11.59 17.48 -3.92
N LEU A 729 11.00 16.43 -4.52
CA LEU A 729 10.57 15.25 -3.78
C LEU A 729 11.78 14.54 -3.15
N ILE A 730 12.86 14.36 -3.91
CA ILE A 730 14.11 13.74 -3.42
C ILE A 730 14.72 14.55 -2.27
N ASP A 731 14.90 15.86 -2.45
CA ASP A 731 15.48 16.74 -1.44
C ASP A 731 14.67 16.73 -0.14
N ARG A 732 13.34 16.62 -0.25
CA ARG A 732 12.47 16.52 0.93
C ARG A 732 12.59 15.16 1.63
N HIS A 733 12.76 14.05 0.90
CA HIS A 733 13.10 12.76 1.52
C HIS A 733 14.43 12.83 2.29
N HIS A 734 15.46 13.49 1.73
CA HIS A 734 16.75 13.70 2.42
C HIS A 734 16.60 14.46 3.73
N ARG A 735 15.73 15.48 3.77
CA ARG A 735 15.50 16.27 4.98
C ARG A 735 14.67 15.54 6.02
N GLU A 736 13.61 14.83 5.60
CA GLU A 736 12.54 14.41 6.51
C GLU A 736 12.44 12.90 6.72
N VAL A 737 12.71 12.08 5.69
CA VAL A 737 12.44 10.62 5.72
C VAL A 737 13.71 9.81 5.96
N PHE A 738 14.78 10.02 5.18
CA PHE A 738 16.00 9.23 5.29
C PHE A 738 16.67 9.27 6.68
N PRO A 739 16.66 10.41 7.42
CA PRO A 739 17.13 10.42 8.80
C PRO A 739 16.36 9.47 9.72
N LEU A 740 15.06 9.26 9.47
CA LEU A 740 14.22 8.33 10.21
C LEU A 740 14.55 6.87 9.86
N LEU A 741 14.85 6.58 8.59
CA LEU A 741 15.29 5.25 8.16
C LEU A 741 16.59 4.83 8.83
N HIS A 742 17.56 5.74 9.00
CA HIS A 742 18.78 5.48 9.77
C HIS A 742 18.52 5.25 11.27
N ARG A 743 17.40 5.77 11.78
CA ARG A 743 16.91 5.55 13.15
C ARG A 743 15.88 4.41 13.23
N ARG A 744 15.75 3.56 12.21
CA ARG A 744 14.74 2.48 12.15
C ARG A 744 14.67 1.65 13.43
N TYR A 745 15.81 1.39 14.08
CA TYR A 745 15.86 0.62 15.34
C TYR A 745 15.01 1.21 16.48
N GLN A 746 14.79 2.53 16.52
CA GLN A 746 13.96 3.21 17.53
C GLN A 746 12.46 2.93 17.39
N PHE A 747 12.05 2.49 16.20
CA PHE A 747 10.65 2.37 15.82
C PHE A 747 10.22 0.91 15.58
N ALA A 748 11.14 -0.05 15.63
CA ALA A 748 10.96 -1.37 15.02
C ALA A 748 10.14 -2.35 15.85
N GLU A 749 10.38 -2.34 17.17
CA GLU A 749 9.79 -3.30 18.09
C GLU A 749 8.46 -2.81 18.65
N VAL A 750 7.64 -3.77 19.12
CA VAL A 750 6.35 -3.50 19.77
C VAL A 750 6.42 -3.60 21.30
N GLU A 751 7.56 -4.04 21.85
CA GLU A 751 7.72 -4.30 23.29
C GLU A 751 7.34 -3.07 24.15
N ASN A 752 7.82 -1.88 23.78
CA ASN A 752 7.49 -0.63 24.47
C ASN A 752 6.67 0.34 23.63
N PHE A 753 6.10 -0.12 22.51
CA PHE A 753 5.25 0.70 21.67
C PHE A 753 3.96 1.11 22.40
N GLN A 754 3.59 2.38 22.35
CA GLN A 754 2.36 2.91 22.95
C GLN A 754 1.59 3.72 21.91
N LEU A 755 0.31 3.41 21.70
CA LEU A 755 -0.60 4.21 20.89
C LEU A 755 -1.45 5.10 21.82
N TYR A 756 -1.68 6.36 21.44
CA TYR A 756 -2.44 7.33 22.25
C TYR A 756 -3.71 7.79 21.52
N ASP A 757 -4.75 8.03 22.30
CA ASP A 757 -5.93 8.77 21.84
C ASP A 757 -5.66 10.28 21.97
N VAL A 758 -6.01 11.05 20.93
CA VAL A 758 -5.92 12.51 20.95
C VAL A 758 -7.27 13.06 21.43
N HIS A 759 -7.29 13.56 22.66
CA HIS A 759 -8.51 14.08 23.28
C HIS A 759 -8.74 15.54 22.92
N THR A 760 -9.96 15.83 22.46
CA THR A 760 -10.46 17.17 22.16
C THR A 760 -11.70 17.47 22.98
N GLU A 761 -12.23 18.70 22.93
CA GLU A 761 -13.52 19.04 23.55
C GLU A 761 -14.69 18.19 23.02
N GLY A 762 -14.58 17.70 21.77
CA GLY A 762 -15.61 16.93 21.08
C GLY A 762 -15.49 15.41 21.19
N GLY A 763 -14.47 14.89 21.88
CA GLY A 763 -14.15 13.46 21.95
C GLY A 763 -12.76 13.13 21.42
N ILE A 764 -12.57 11.90 20.95
CA ILE A 764 -11.30 11.45 20.35
C ILE A 764 -11.24 11.95 18.91
N ASP A 765 -10.12 12.58 18.55
CA ASP A 765 -9.81 12.92 17.17
C ASP A 765 -9.23 11.68 16.47
N GLU A 766 -10.04 11.08 15.60
CA GLU A 766 -9.68 9.89 14.84
C GLU A 766 -8.77 10.19 13.64
N ASP A 767 -8.59 11.46 13.27
CA ASP A 767 -7.74 11.86 12.15
C ASP A 767 -6.27 12.02 12.55
N VAL A 768 -5.98 12.04 13.86
CA VAL A 768 -4.61 12.17 14.39
C VAL A 768 -4.09 10.84 14.93
N PHE A 769 -2.97 10.41 14.38
CA PHE A 769 -2.17 9.30 14.87
C PHE A 769 -1.12 9.83 15.84
N ALA A 770 -1.04 9.29 17.05
CA ALA A 770 -0.03 9.64 18.03
C ALA A 770 0.48 8.39 18.73
N TYR A 771 1.78 8.13 18.67
CA TYR A 771 2.38 6.94 19.28
C TYR A 771 3.83 7.17 19.68
N SER A 772 4.28 6.45 20.71
CA SER A 772 5.64 6.48 21.20
C SER A 772 6.28 5.09 21.18
N ASN A 773 7.60 5.06 21.20
CA ASN A 773 8.36 3.84 21.39
C ASN A 773 9.61 4.12 22.24
N LEU A 774 10.11 3.09 22.91
CA LEU A 774 11.27 3.17 23.80
C LEU A 774 12.16 1.96 23.59
N VAL A 775 13.42 2.20 23.20
CA VAL A 775 14.45 1.16 23.08
C VAL A 775 15.74 1.66 23.69
N ASP A 776 16.39 0.86 24.54
CA ASP A 776 17.66 1.18 25.18
C ASP A 776 17.70 2.58 25.85
N GLY A 777 16.58 3.00 26.46
CA GLY A 777 16.44 4.31 27.09
C GLY A 777 16.24 5.49 26.12
N GLN A 778 16.18 5.24 24.81
CA GLN A 778 15.91 6.23 23.78
C GLN A 778 14.42 6.21 23.42
N ALA A 779 13.71 7.26 23.80
CA ALA A 779 12.30 7.43 23.47
C ALA A 779 12.11 8.14 22.13
N SER A 780 10.98 7.86 21.48
CA SER A 780 10.48 8.61 20.34
C SER A 780 8.97 8.85 20.49
N LEU A 781 8.47 9.95 19.93
CA LEU A 781 7.04 10.28 19.89
C LEU A 781 6.71 10.84 18.51
N VAL A 782 5.81 10.17 17.81
CA VAL A 782 5.37 10.54 16.46
C VAL A 782 3.93 10.98 16.50
N THR A 783 3.63 12.08 15.82
CA THR A 783 2.25 12.54 15.60
C THR A 783 2.03 12.85 14.13
N PHE A 784 0.84 12.54 13.61
CA PHE A 784 0.46 12.83 12.23
C PHE A 784 -1.03 13.08 12.11
N ASN A 785 -1.41 14.19 11.48
CA ASN A 785 -2.80 14.50 11.12
C ASN A 785 -3.08 14.09 9.67
N ASN A 786 -3.77 12.97 9.44
CA ASN A 786 -4.09 12.51 8.08
C ASN A 786 -5.41 13.13 7.54
N LYS A 787 -5.56 14.45 7.67
CA LYS A 787 -6.74 15.19 7.18
C LYS A 787 -6.36 16.53 6.57
N PHE A 788 -7.12 16.94 5.54
CA PHE A 788 -7.06 18.31 5.03
C PHE A 788 -7.81 19.30 5.94
N GLY A 789 -7.26 19.54 7.13
CA GLY A 789 -7.75 20.52 8.10
C GLY A 789 -6.85 20.57 9.33
N PRO A 790 -6.84 21.66 10.10
CA PRO A 790 -6.06 21.71 11.34
C PRO A 790 -6.68 20.78 12.40
N ALA A 791 -5.82 20.13 13.17
CA ALA A 791 -6.18 19.28 14.29
C ALA A 791 -5.41 19.70 15.54
N GLY A 792 -6.01 19.50 16.72
CA GLY A 792 -5.39 19.85 17.98
C GLY A 792 -6.10 19.21 19.15
N GLY A 793 -5.34 18.81 20.16
CA GLY A 793 -5.85 18.06 21.31
C GLY A 793 -4.75 17.71 22.30
N TRP A 794 -5.04 16.78 23.19
CA TRP A 794 -4.11 16.33 24.23
C TRP A 794 -3.91 14.82 24.18
N ILE A 795 -2.66 14.38 24.28
CA ILE A 795 -2.31 12.98 24.52
C ILE A 795 -1.89 12.80 25.98
N HIS A 796 -2.37 11.74 26.63
CA HIS A 796 -2.10 11.51 28.05
C HIS A 796 -1.92 10.03 28.39
N GLU A 797 -2.94 9.19 28.17
CA GLU A 797 -2.91 7.76 28.46
C GLU A 797 -2.89 6.93 27.17
N ALA A 798 -2.13 5.84 27.18
CA ALA A 798 -2.07 4.90 26.08
C ALA A 798 -3.36 4.07 25.99
N THR A 799 -3.66 3.61 24.78
CA THR A 799 -4.75 2.65 24.52
C THR A 799 -4.45 1.31 25.19
N PRO A 800 -5.46 0.49 25.49
CA PRO A 800 -5.24 -0.86 26.02
C PRO A 800 -4.35 -1.72 25.11
N GLN A 801 -3.58 -2.63 25.72
CA GLN A 801 -2.78 -3.64 25.03
C GLN A 801 -2.87 -4.98 25.77
N ALA A 802 -2.80 -6.09 25.05
CA ALA A 802 -2.86 -7.43 25.62
C ALA A 802 -1.73 -7.64 26.65
N GLY A 803 -2.09 -8.09 27.86
CA GLY A 803 -1.14 -8.43 28.91
C GLY A 803 -0.34 -7.26 29.50
N LYS A 804 -0.70 -6.00 29.20
CA LYS A 804 0.00 -4.80 29.72
C LYS A 804 -0.97 -3.82 30.39
N ASP A 805 -0.53 -3.23 31.49
CA ASP A 805 -1.23 -2.12 32.13
C ASP A 805 -1.13 -0.86 31.27
N ARG A 806 -2.17 -0.01 31.32
CA ARG A 806 -2.15 1.30 30.64
C ARG A 806 -1.04 2.17 31.22
N ARG A 807 -0.27 2.80 30.33
CA ARG A 807 0.81 3.73 30.70
C ARG A 807 0.43 5.16 30.35
N THR A 808 0.86 6.09 31.19
CA THR A 808 0.86 7.51 30.88
C THR A 808 1.93 7.85 29.83
N LEU A 809 1.84 9.03 29.22
CA LEU A 809 2.85 9.52 28.27
C LEU A 809 4.25 9.54 28.89
N ALA A 810 4.37 10.04 30.13
CA ALA A 810 5.65 10.11 30.83
C ALA A 810 6.27 8.71 31.05
N GLU A 811 5.46 7.71 31.41
CA GLU A 811 5.91 6.33 31.57
C GLU A 811 6.27 5.68 30.23
N GLY A 812 5.50 5.94 29.17
CA GLY A 812 5.80 5.46 27.82
C GLY A 812 7.13 6.02 27.27
N LEU A 813 7.46 7.25 27.64
CA LEU A 813 8.74 7.90 27.31
C LEU A 813 9.89 7.54 28.27
N GLY A 814 9.64 6.74 29.32
CA GLY A 814 10.66 6.33 30.29
C GLY A 814 11.16 7.45 31.20
N LEU A 815 10.37 8.49 31.45
CA LEU A 815 10.76 9.66 32.23
C LEU A 815 10.56 9.45 33.74
N ARG A 816 11.49 9.93 34.58
CA ARG A 816 11.33 9.90 36.06
C ARG A 816 10.33 10.96 36.53
N ALA A 817 10.26 12.07 35.80
CA ALA A 817 9.35 13.18 36.04
C ALA A 817 9.46 13.77 37.45
N GLY A 818 10.68 14.03 37.93
CA GLY A 818 10.93 14.70 39.20
C GLY A 818 10.59 16.19 39.21
N GLU A 819 10.50 16.78 40.40
CA GLU A 819 10.06 18.18 40.59
C GLU A 819 11.02 19.24 40.03
N ARG A 820 12.32 18.91 39.91
CA ARG A 820 13.38 19.78 39.36
C ARG A 820 13.89 19.32 38.00
N ASP A 821 13.34 18.21 37.50
CA ASP A 821 13.76 17.64 36.24
C ASP A 821 13.12 18.39 35.07
N PHE A 822 13.93 18.67 34.06
CA PHE A 822 13.51 19.12 32.75
C PHE A 822 13.82 18.05 31.73
N VAL A 823 13.00 17.97 30.70
CA VAL A 823 13.23 17.11 29.55
C VAL A 823 13.50 17.97 28.33
N THR A 824 14.53 17.58 27.61
CA THR A 824 14.89 18.15 26.31
C THR A 824 14.66 17.12 25.24
N PHE A 825 14.19 17.53 24.07
CA PHE A 825 13.94 16.66 22.93
C PHE A 825 13.95 17.47 21.65
N ARG A 826 14.06 16.81 20.50
CA ARG A 826 14.15 17.46 19.19
C ARG A 826 13.08 16.92 18.25
N ASP A 827 12.43 17.81 17.51
CA ASP A 827 11.65 17.40 16.35
C ASP A 827 12.60 17.15 15.17
N GLN A 828 12.69 15.90 14.73
CA GLN A 828 13.58 15.47 13.65
C GLN A 828 13.21 16.12 12.30
N VAL A 829 11.94 16.53 12.11
CA VAL A 829 11.45 17.11 10.85
C VAL A 829 11.78 18.60 10.76
N SER A 830 11.37 19.40 11.75
CA SER A 830 11.69 20.85 11.76
C SER A 830 13.12 21.16 12.20
N GLY A 831 13.80 20.22 12.85
CA GLY A 831 15.13 20.38 13.42
C GLY A 831 15.16 21.14 14.74
N LEU A 832 14.01 21.61 15.26
CA LEU A 832 13.91 22.40 16.48
C LEU A 832 14.01 21.53 17.74
N SER A 833 14.73 22.03 18.74
CA SER A 833 14.84 21.47 20.09
C SER A 833 13.88 22.18 21.05
N PHE A 834 13.34 21.41 21.98
CA PHE A 834 12.37 21.86 22.97
C PHE A 834 12.86 21.53 24.37
N VAL A 835 12.45 22.36 25.33
CA VAL A 835 12.63 22.12 26.77
C VAL A 835 11.26 22.17 27.44
N ARG A 836 10.98 21.20 28.32
CA ARG A 836 9.75 21.10 29.12
C ARG A 836 10.09 20.68 30.54
N ARG A 837 9.25 21.04 31.51
CA ARG A 837 9.35 20.48 32.86
C ARG A 837 8.87 19.03 32.80
N SER A 838 9.66 18.09 33.33
CA SER A 838 9.33 16.67 33.20
C SER A 838 8.01 16.30 33.88
N ARG A 839 7.68 16.96 35.00
CA ARG A 839 6.40 16.77 35.70
C ARG A 839 5.18 17.19 34.88
N ASP A 840 5.32 18.14 33.96
CA ASP A 840 4.19 18.65 33.17
C ASP A 840 3.73 17.57 32.17
N LEU A 841 4.65 16.70 31.71
CA LEU A 841 4.34 15.57 30.85
C LEU A 841 3.56 14.45 31.56
N ARG A 842 3.51 14.45 32.91
CA ARG A 842 2.58 13.56 33.64
C ARG A 842 1.13 13.89 33.33
N GLY A 843 0.83 15.17 33.06
CA GLY A 843 -0.51 15.62 32.66
C GLY A 843 -0.78 15.52 31.17
N GLY A 844 0.19 15.00 30.40
CA GLY A 844 0.09 14.82 28.95
C GLY A 844 0.81 15.90 28.14
N LEU A 845 0.63 15.87 26.82
CA LEU A 845 1.20 16.83 25.88
C LEU A 845 0.10 17.37 24.96
N ALA A 846 0.06 18.70 24.84
CA ALA A 846 -0.81 19.38 23.88
C ALA A 846 -0.22 19.30 22.46
N LEU A 847 -1.06 18.98 21.49
CA LEU A 847 -0.73 18.87 20.08
C LEU A 847 -1.48 19.93 19.27
N SER A 848 -0.81 20.46 18.24
CA SER A 848 -1.42 21.32 17.23
C SER A 848 -0.72 21.04 15.90
N LEU A 849 -1.49 20.55 14.94
CA LEU A 849 -1.01 20.10 13.64
C LEU A 849 -1.88 20.72 12.54
N ASP A 850 -1.26 21.37 11.56
CA ASP A 850 -1.98 21.77 10.35
C ASP A 850 -2.33 20.55 9.47
N ALA A 851 -3.03 20.80 8.37
CA ALA A 851 -3.42 19.78 7.41
C ALA A 851 -2.21 18.94 6.96
N TYR A 852 -2.32 17.61 7.08
CA TYR A 852 -1.27 16.66 6.70
C TYR A 852 0.09 16.88 7.37
N LYS A 853 0.17 17.65 8.47
CA LYS A 853 1.41 17.86 9.21
C LYS A 853 1.64 16.79 10.26
N TYR A 854 2.92 16.58 10.55
CA TYR A 854 3.44 15.58 11.48
C TYR A 854 4.61 16.16 12.25
N GLN A 855 4.87 15.58 13.43
CA GLN A 855 6.02 15.89 14.27
C GLN A 855 6.65 14.58 14.70
N VAL A 856 7.98 14.51 14.69
CA VAL A 856 8.72 13.32 15.10
C VAL A 856 9.73 13.72 16.17
N PHE A 857 9.30 13.63 17.43
CA PHE A 857 10.16 13.96 18.56
C PHE A 857 11.07 12.78 18.89
N VAL A 858 12.36 13.05 18.99
CA VAL A 858 13.43 12.10 19.31
C VAL A 858 14.42 12.75 20.30
N ASP A 859 15.43 11.99 20.71
CA ASP A 859 16.54 12.46 21.55
C ASP A 859 16.06 13.00 22.91
N PHE A 860 15.03 12.37 23.48
CA PHE A 860 14.53 12.70 24.83
C PHE A 860 15.63 12.49 25.88
N THR A 861 15.99 13.58 26.55
CA THR A 861 17.00 13.59 27.62
C THR A 861 16.46 14.33 28.83
N GLU A 862 16.37 13.63 29.96
CA GLU A 862 15.96 14.21 31.24
C GLU A 862 17.19 14.72 32.02
N VAL A 863 17.13 15.97 32.46
CA VAL A 863 18.21 16.69 33.14
C VAL A 863 17.70 17.33 34.44
N ASP A 864 18.49 17.24 35.51
CA ASP A 864 18.21 17.93 36.77
C ASP A 864 18.70 19.39 36.68
N ASP A 865 17.81 20.36 36.92
CA ASP A 865 18.13 21.78 36.82
C ASP A 865 18.77 22.34 38.09
N VAL A 866 20.05 22.00 38.28
CA VAL A 866 20.81 22.35 39.49
C VAL A 866 21.07 23.86 39.62
N ASP A 867 21.27 24.56 38.49
CA ASP A 867 21.62 26.00 38.43
C ASP A 867 20.47 26.91 37.94
N GLY A 868 19.29 26.33 37.71
CA GLY A 868 18.08 27.03 37.30
C GLY A 868 18.07 27.49 35.84
N ARG A 869 19.05 27.10 35.02
CA ARG A 869 19.18 27.59 33.64
C ARG A 869 18.10 27.01 32.73
N TYR A 870 17.71 25.76 32.94
CA TYR A 870 16.65 25.13 32.14
C TYR A 870 15.29 25.72 32.47
N GLY A 871 15.01 26.01 33.75
CA GLY A 871 13.78 26.69 34.17
C GLY A 871 13.66 28.10 33.59
N ARG A 872 14.73 28.90 33.63
CA ARG A 872 14.74 30.23 33.01
C ARG A 872 14.54 30.17 31.50
N LEU A 873 15.22 29.23 30.82
CA LEU A 873 15.07 29.06 29.38
C LEU A 873 13.65 28.64 29.02
N HIS A 874 13.12 27.62 29.71
CA HIS A 874 11.73 27.15 29.55
C HIS A 874 10.73 28.29 29.66
N ASP A 875 10.81 29.09 30.72
CA ASP A 875 9.89 30.19 30.97
C ASP A 875 10.03 31.30 29.91
N SER A 876 11.24 31.53 29.39
CA SER A 876 11.50 32.51 28.31
C SER A 876 11.00 32.05 26.93
N LEU A 877 11.07 30.75 26.65
CA LEU A 877 10.63 30.19 25.38
C LEU A 877 9.11 30.03 25.33
N GLY A 878 8.46 29.82 26.47
CA GLY A 878 7.01 29.68 26.56
C GLY A 878 6.49 28.52 25.70
N GLY A 879 7.26 27.44 25.61
CA GLY A 879 6.93 26.28 24.79
C GLY A 879 7.49 26.30 23.36
N ARG A 880 8.04 27.42 22.88
CA ARG A 880 8.64 27.49 21.53
C ARG A 880 9.90 26.62 21.42
N GLY A 881 10.12 26.06 20.24
CA GLY A 881 11.35 25.34 19.90
C GLY A 881 12.45 26.28 19.44
N VAL A 882 13.71 25.84 19.56
CA VAL A 882 14.92 26.59 19.19
C VAL A 882 15.82 25.74 18.32
N ALA A 883 16.57 26.35 17.39
CA ALA A 883 17.43 25.59 16.48
C ALA A 883 18.68 25.03 17.18
N ASP A 884 19.21 25.76 18.16
CA ASP A 884 20.38 25.36 18.96
C ASP A 884 20.08 25.58 20.44
N LEU A 885 19.84 24.49 21.15
CA LEU A 885 19.50 24.52 22.57
C LEU A 885 20.69 24.98 23.43
N GLU A 886 21.91 24.58 23.08
CA GLU A 886 23.11 24.91 23.86
C GLU A 886 23.47 26.38 23.76
N ALA A 887 23.32 26.97 22.56
CA ALA A 887 23.51 28.40 22.36
C ALA A 887 22.52 29.24 23.20
N GLU A 888 21.24 28.84 23.25
CA GLU A 888 20.22 29.53 24.02
C GLU A 888 20.40 29.34 25.55
N LEU A 889 20.78 28.14 25.99
CA LEU A 889 21.15 27.88 27.39
C LEU A 889 22.34 28.75 27.83
N THR A 890 23.36 28.86 26.98
CA THR A 890 24.52 29.74 27.19
C THR A 890 24.08 31.21 27.26
N GLY A 891 23.18 31.63 26.37
CA GLY A 891 22.60 32.98 26.37
C GLY A 891 21.86 33.32 27.67
N VAL A 892 21.05 32.38 28.19
CA VAL A 892 20.34 32.53 29.48
C VAL A 892 21.31 32.59 30.65
N GLN A 893 22.38 31.81 30.62
CA GLN A 893 23.44 31.84 31.63
C GLN A 893 24.18 33.18 31.65
N LEU A 894 24.50 33.74 30.48
CA LEU A 894 25.18 35.03 30.32
C LEU A 894 24.24 36.24 30.43
N GLY A 895 22.93 36.04 30.46
CA GLY A 895 21.91 37.11 30.51
C GLY A 895 22.15 38.18 31.60
N PRO A 896 22.46 37.81 32.85
CA PRO A 896 22.82 38.77 33.90
C PRO A 896 24.06 39.60 33.56
N VAL A 897 25.09 38.97 32.99
CA VAL A 897 26.33 39.64 32.55
C VAL A 897 26.04 40.59 31.39
N HIS A 898 25.27 40.14 30.39
CA HIS A 898 24.85 40.97 29.26
C HIS A 898 24.01 42.18 29.72
N ASN A 899 23.11 42.02 30.69
CA ASN A 899 22.30 43.12 31.20
C ASN A 899 23.12 44.13 32.01
N ALA A 900 24.00 43.65 32.90
CA ALA A 900 24.93 44.52 33.64
C ALA A 900 25.86 45.28 32.68
N PHE A 901 26.34 44.61 31.63
CA PHE A 901 27.13 45.24 30.57
C PHE A 901 26.32 46.28 29.79
N ARG A 902 25.09 45.97 29.33
CA ARG A 902 24.21 46.95 28.65
C ARG A 902 23.91 48.18 29.50
N GLN A 903 23.77 48.03 30.81
CA GLN A 903 23.58 49.15 31.72
C GLN A 903 24.84 50.02 31.83
N LEU A 904 26.02 49.39 31.81
CA LEU A 904 27.32 50.06 31.79
C LEU A 904 27.56 50.83 30.49
N VAL A 905 27.13 50.31 29.34
CA VAL A 905 27.35 50.93 28.01
C VAL A 905 26.09 51.58 27.41
N SER A 906 25.10 51.90 28.23
CA SER A 906 23.85 52.50 27.74
C SER A 906 24.09 53.88 27.11
N ALA A 907 23.28 54.23 26.10
CA ALA A 907 23.36 55.53 25.42
C ALA A 907 23.30 56.71 26.39
N GLU A 908 22.53 56.60 27.48
CA GLU A 908 22.43 57.63 28.51
C GLU A 908 23.72 57.77 29.34
N VAL A 909 24.37 56.65 29.69
CA VAL A 909 25.66 56.63 30.38
C VAL A 909 26.75 57.22 29.48
N ILE A 910 26.77 56.84 28.20
CA ILE A 910 27.71 57.37 27.21
C ILE A 910 27.51 58.88 27.02
N ARG A 911 26.28 59.36 26.82
CA ARG A 911 25.98 60.81 26.69
C ARG A 911 26.36 61.60 27.93
N THR A 912 26.13 61.05 29.12
CA THR A 912 26.50 61.68 30.39
C THR A 912 28.02 61.73 30.58
N LEU A 913 28.75 60.66 30.22
CA LEU A 913 30.23 60.63 30.20
C LEU A 913 30.83 61.61 29.18
N ARG A 914 30.13 61.87 28.07
CA ARG A 914 30.48 62.88 27.05
C ARG A 914 30.22 64.32 27.50
N GLY A 915 29.60 64.53 28.67
CA GLY A 915 29.34 65.86 29.24
C GLY A 915 28.06 66.52 28.73
N GLU A 916 27.27 65.85 27.90
CA GLU A 916 26.05 66.39 27.27
C GLU A 916 24.90 66.65 28.28
N ARG A 917 25.05 66.13 29.50
CA ARG A 917 24.12 66.31 30.63
C ARG A 917 24.66 67.30 31.69
N GLY A 918 25.86 67.85 31.50
CA GLY A 918 26.50 68.81 32.42
C GLY A 918 27.43 68.18 33.46
N GLU A 919 28.42 68.97 33.93
CA GLU A 919 29.58 68.48 34.68
C GLU A 919 29.24 67.76 35.99
N ARG A 920 28.21 68.24 36.73
CA ARG A 920 27.76 67.57 37.98
C ARG A 920 27.25 66.15 37.77
N GLN A 921 26.52 65.91 36.66
CA GLN A 921 25.98 64.58 36.36
C GLN A 921 27.06 63.65 35.83
N ARG A 922 28.05 64.20 35.13
CA ARG A 922 29.26 63.51 34.69
C ARG A 922 30.15 63.08 35.87
N GLU A 923 30.38 63.95 36.84
CA GLU A 923 31.15 63.63 38.06
C GLU A 923 30.42 62.59 38.93
N SER A 924 29.10 62.73 39.10
CA SER A 924 28.27 61.76 39.81
C SER A 924 28.31 60.37 39.16
N LEU A 925 28.21 60.30 37.82
CA LEU A 925 28.32 59.04 37.08
C LEU A 925 29.74 58.44 37.14
N ARG A 926 30.79 59.26 37.09
CA ARG A 926 32.19 58.81 37.28
C ARG A 926 32.40 58.23 38.67
N ALA A 927 31.81 58.81 39.71
CA ALA A 927 31.87 58.28 41.07
C ALA A 927 31.08 56.97 41.23
N ALA A 928 29.99 56.78 40.47
CA ALA A 928 29.18 55.57 40.48
C ALA A 928 29.69 54.46 39.53
N LEU A 929 30.64 54.76 38.63
CA LEU A 929 31.18 53.80 37.66
C LEU A 929 31.88 52.60 38.32
N PRO A 930 32.74 52.78 39.34
CA PRO A 930 33.38 51.67 40.05
C PRO A 930 32.38 50.72 40.71
N GLU A 931 31.29 51.25 41.27
CA GLU A 931 30.21 50.46 41.86
C GLU A 931 29.49 49.62 40.79
N ARG A 932 29.15 50.23 39.64
CA ARG A 932 28.53 49.51 38.51
C ARG A 932 29.45 48.46 37.87
N LEU A 933 30.75 48.73 37.81
CA LEU A 933 31.76 47.78 37.37
C LEU A 933 31.89 46.64 38.39
N GLY A 934 31.87 46.96 39.69
CA GLY A 934 31.83 45.98 40.79
C GLY A 934 30.60 45.08 40.69
N THR A 935 29.42 45.62 40.40
CA THR A 935 28.19 44.82 40.17
C THR A 935 28.34 43.87 38.97
N LEU A 936 28.94 44.31 37.86
CA LEU A 936 29.21 43.44 36.71
C LEU A 936 30.15 42.28 37.09
N ILE A 937 31.16 42.54 37.93
CA ILE A 937 32.11 41.54 38.43
C ILE A 937 31.47 40.57 39.40
N GLU A 938 30.63 41.04 40.32
CA GLU A 938 29.89 40.18 41.23
C GLU A 938 28.90 39.29 40.48
N VAL A 939 28.20 39.83 39.49
CA VAL A 939 27.27 39.08 38.63
C VAL A 939 28.01 38.06 37.75
N ALA A 940 29.18 38.43 37.22
CA ALA A 940 30.09 37.53 36.51
C ALA A 940 30.69 36.46 37.43
N GLY A 941 31.00 36.80 38.67
CA GLY A 941 31.64 35.94 39.64
C GLY A 941 30.69 34.94 40.33
N GLY A 942 29.38 35.23 40.35
CA GLY A 942 28.34 34.31 40.81
C GLY A 942 28.05 33.16 39.84
N GLN A 943 28.45 33.28 38.57
CA GLN A 943 28.35 32.24 37.55
C GLN A 943 29.59 31.34 37.64
N ARG A 944 29.53 30.26 38.43
CA ARG A 944 30.64 29.30 38.60
C ARG A 944 30.94 28.54 37.30
N ASN A 945 31.71 29.16 36.40
CA ASN A 945 32.67 28.52 35.49
C ASN A 945 33.29 29.56 34.56
N SER A 946 34.36 30.21 35.03
CA SER A 946 35.52 30.59 34.22
C SER A 946 36.52 31.32 35.11
N ASP A 947 37.47 30.58 35.67
CA ASP A 947 38.61 31.15 36.41
C ASP A 947 39.38 32.20 35.55
N GLY A 948 39.31 32.08 34.23
CA GLY A 948 39.85 33.07 33.29
C GLY A 948 39.11 34.42 33.29
N PHE A 949 37.77 34.43 33.38
CA PHE A 949 36.99 35.67 33.33
C PHE A 949 37.06 36.43 34.66
N GLN A 950 37.09 35.71 35.80
CA GLN A 950 37.34 36.34 37.11
C GLN A 950 38.73 36.96 37.20
N THR A 951 39.76 36.31 36.66
CA THR A 951 41.12 36.87 36.65
C THR A 951 41.19 38.14 35.78
N GLN A 952 40.59 38.11 34.58
CA GLN A 952 40.54 39.28 33.68
C GLN A 952 39.72 40.46 34.25
N LEU A 953 38.57 40.19 34.88
CA LEU A 953 37.75 41.24 35.49
C LEU A 953 38.34 41.80 36.80
N THR A 954 39.06 40.98 37.57
CA THR A 954 39.79 41.43 38.78
C THR A 954 40.97 42.33 38.40
N HIS A 955 41.63 42.06 37.27
CA HIS A 955 42.65 42.95 36.69
C HIS A 955 42.04 44.28 36.18
N LEU A 956 40.80 44.27 35.69
CA LEU A 956 40.09 45.48 35.24
C LEU A 956 39.66 46.40 36.41
N VAL A 957 39.44 45.85 37.62
CA VAL A 957 39.09 46.63 38.84
C VAL A 957 40.27 46.94 39.75
N ALA A 958 41.41 46.25 39.58
CA ALA A 958 42.69 46.63 40.18
C ALA A 958 43.35 47.85 39.49
N LEU A 959 42.54 48.80 39.00
CA LEU A 959 42.94 50.09 38.44
C LEU A 959 42.79 51.23 39.49
N PRO A 960 43.53 51.28 40.61
CA PRO A 960 43.81 52.55 41.24
C PRO A 960 44.83 53.29 40.37
N SER A 961 44.41 54.45 39.85
CA SER A 961 45.16 55.43 39.07
C SER A 961 45.83 54.90 37.79
N LEU A 962 45.22 55.22 36.64
CA LEU A 962 45.80 55.11 35.28
C LEU A 962 47.18 55.79 35.11
N GLU A 963 47.65 56.57 36.09
CA GLU A 963 49.01 57.12 36.11
C GLU A 963 50.09 56.06 36.42
N THR A 964 49.78 55.01 37.17
CA THR A 964 50.77 54.00 37.60
C THR A 964 51.10 52.95 36.54
N LEU A 965 50.23 52.76 35.55
CA LEU A 965 50.39 51.75 34.49
C LEU A 965 51.45 52.10 33.44
N ALA A 966 51.97 53.32 33.42
CA ALA A 966 52.92 53.77 32.41
C ALA A 966 54.39 53.44 32.73
N THR A 967 54.70 52.87 33.90
CA THR A 967 56.10 52.80 34.39
C THR A 967 56.67 51.40 34.67
N ASP A 968 55.87 50.33 34.68
CA ASP A 968 56.37 48.98 35.02
C ASP A 968 56.14 47.93 33.90
N SER A 969 57.23 47.28 33.50
CA SER A 969 57.34 46.40 32.31
C SER A 969 56.50 45.11 32.35
N PRO A 970 56.21 44.45 33.49
CA PRO A 970 55.47 43.18 33.49
C PRO A 970 53.99 43.31 33.13
N HIS A 971 53.41 44.51 33.28
CA HIS A 971 51.98 44.75 33.07
C HIS A 971 51.64 45.18 31.64
N ARG A 972 52.65 45.55 30.84
CA ARG A 972 52.52 45.93 29.43
C ARG A 972 52.24 44.72 28.53
N ASP A 973 52.93 43.61 28.77
CA ASP A 973 52.79 42.38 27.98
C ASP A 973 51.44 41.68 28.23
N ALA A 974 50.91 41.78 29.46
CA ALA A 974 49.59 41.26 29.80
C ALA A 974 48.46 42.04 29.12
N ILE A 975 48.60 43.37 28.99
CA ILE A 975 47.65 44.23 28.26
C ILE A 975 47.70 43.93 26.76
N GLU A 976 48.89 43.75 26.18
CA GLU A 976 49.03 43.34 24.77
C GLU A 976 48.39 41.96 24.52
N GLN A 977 48.60 40.98 25.41
CA GLN A 977 48.04 39.63 25.26
C GLN A 977 46.50 39.62 25.35
N GLU A 978 45.91 40.44 26.23
CA GLU A 978 44.46 40.53 26.40
C GLU A 978 43.77 41.28 25.24
N LEU A 979 44.38 42.36 24.74
CA LEU A 979 43.92 43.04 23.53
C LEU A 979 44.00 42.13 22.30
N THR A 980 45.04 41.31 22.19
CA THR A 980 45.21 40.31 21.11
C THR A 980 44.11 39.25 21.16
N THR A 981 43.76 38.76 22.36
CA THR A 981 42.75 37.71 22.55
C THR A 981 41.32 38.22 22.29
N LYS A 982 41.06 39.51 22.55
CA LYS A 982 39.75 40.15 22.29
C LYS A 982 39.59 40.68 20.86
N LEU A 983 40.68 40.83 20.11
CA LEU A 983 40.69 41.23 18.70
C LEU A 983 40.33 40.08 17.74
N SER A 984 40.44 38.82 18.18
CA SER A 984 40.09 37.63 17.38
C SER A 984 38.59 37.25 17.39
N ASP A 985 37.75 38.03 18.08
CA ASP A 985 36.30 37.79 18.21
C ASP A 985 35.52 38.84 17.39
N GLU A 986 34.55 38.40 16.58
CA GLU A 986 33.98 39.14 15.46
C GLU A 986 33.48 40.57 15.80
N GLY A 987 33.93 41.56 14.99
CA GLY A 987 33.35 42.90 14.79
C GLY A 987 33.33 43.89 15.97
N SER A 988 33.26 43.40 17.20
CA SER A 988 33.10 44.17 18.44
C SER A 988 34.44 44.51 19.11
N GLY A 989 35.49 43.73 18.84
CA GLY A 989 36.85 43.96 19.33
C GLY A 989 37.47 45.29 18.84
N THR A 990 37.14 45.74 17.62
CA THR A 990 37.68 46.99 17.06
C THR A 990 37.14 48.24 17.77
N LEU A 991 35.86 48.23 18.15
CA LEU A 991 35.23 49.30 18.91
C LEU A 991 35.72 49.31 20.37
N TYR A 992 35.95 48.14 20.96
CA TYR A 992 36.53 47.99 22.30
C TYR A 992 37.96 48.54 22.37
N VAL A 993 38.81 48.18 21.40
CA VAL A 993 40.19 48.72 21.30
C VAL A 993 40.18 50.23 21.07
N ALA A 994 39.28 50.75 20.24
CA ALA A 994 39.14 52.20 20.04
C ALA A 994 38.70 52.94 21.31
N LEU A 995 37.76 52.40 22.09
CA LEU A 995 37.30 52.99 23.35
C LEU A 995 38.36 52.94 24.44
N VAL A 996 39.12 51.84 24.55
CA VAL A 996 40.23 51.70 25.50
C VAL A 996 41.36 52.66 25.13
N PHE A 997 41.66 52.82 23.84
CA PHE A 997 42.70 53.73 23.37
C PHE A 997 42.35 55.21 23.54
N ASP A 998 41.10 55.59 23.27
CA ASP A 998 40.62 56.96 23.48
C ASP A 998 40.58 57.30 24.98
N ALA A 999 40.28 56.31 25.84
CA ALA A 999 40.39 56.44 27.29
C ALA A 999 41.85 56.60 27.78
N LEU A 1000 42.81 55.87 27.20
CA LEU A 1000 44.24 55.99 27.53
C LEU A 1000 44.84 57.33 27.07
N LYS A 1001 44.47 57.81 25.87
CA LYS A 1001 44.87 59.14 25.39
C LYS A 1001 44.21 60.26 26.19
N ALA A 1002 42.92 60.15 26.53
CA ALA A 1002 42.23 61.12 27.37
C ALA A 1002 42.77 61.16 28.82
N ALA A 1003 43.45 60.09 29.25
CA ALA A 1003 44.15 60.00 30.54
C ALA A 1003 45.63 60.45 30.47
N GLY A 1004 46.13 60.90 29.31
CA GLY A 1004 47.50 61.43 29.17
C GLY A 1004 48.61 60.40 29.04
N VAL A 1005 48.29 59.14 28.72
CA VAL A 1005 49.26 58.03 28.59
C VAL A 1005 49.92 58.07 27.21
N ASP A 1006 51.25 57.93 27.16
CA ASP A 1006 52.00 57.80 25.90
C ASP A 1006 51.78 56.42 25.27
N THR A 1007 51.22 56.41 24.07
CA THR A 1007 50.79 55.21 23.34
C THR A 1007 51.78 54.79 22.25
N ALA A 1008 52.90 55.50 22.08
CA ALA A 1008 53.85 55.31 20.99
C ALA A 1008 54.64 53.98 21.05
N GLY A 1009 54.58 53.23 22.16
CA GLY A 1009 55.32 51.98 22.35
C GLY A 1009 54.52 50.68 22.09
N LEU A 1010 53.21 50.73 21.88
CA LEU A 1010 52.39 49.52 21.69
C LEU A 1010 52.51 49.01 20.24
N ARG A 1011 52.67 47.69 20.02
CA ARG A 1011 52.82 47.09 18.66
C ARG A 1011 51.50 47.02 17.88
N LEU A 1012 50.89 48.17 17.66
CA LEU A 1012 49.55 48.32 17.08
C LEU A 1012 49.45 47.96 15.59
N GLU A 1013 50.49 48.21 14.79
CA GLU A 1013 50.45 47.93 13.35
C GLU A 1013 50.40 46.43 13.03
N GLY A 1014 51.03 45.58 13.85
CA GLY A 1014 50.95 44.12 13.69
C GLY A 1014 49.58 43.57 14.10
N LEU A 1015 49.02 44.05 15.20
CA LEU A 1015 47.75 43.57 15.75
C LEU A 1015 46.54 43.92 14.88
N VAL A 1016 46.54 45.10 14.24
CA VAL A 1016 45.49 45.49 13.29
C VAL A 1016 45.64 44.71 11.97
N TYR A 1017 46.87 44.40 11.55
CA TYR A 1017 47.16 43.58 10.37
C TYR A 1017 46.68 42.13 10.56
N ASP A 1018 46.95 41.54 11.73
CA ASP A 1018 46.52 40.18 12.11
C ASP A 1018 44.98 40.10 12.31
N ALA A 1019 44.35 41.17 12.83
CA ALA A 1019 42.90 41.25 12.96
C ALA A 1019 42.17 41.30 11.60
N PHE A 1020 42.74 41.94 10.58
CA PHE A 1020 42.19 41.90 9.22
C PHE A 1020 42.41 40.56 8.52
N ALA A 1021 43.49 39.84 8.83
CA ALA A 1021 43.72 38.48 8.36
C ALA A 1021 42.75 37.47 9.01
N GLY A 1022 42.44 37.63 10.30
CA GLY A 1022 41.49 36.79 11.06
C GLY A 1022 40.03 36.97 10.65
N ALA A 1023 39.64 38.15 10.14
CA ALA A 1023 38.27 38.45 9.68
C ALA A 1023 37.92 37.89 8.28
N GLY A 1024 38.70 36.92 7.77
CA GLY A 1024 38.37 36.17 6.56
C GLY A 1024 38.73 36.84 5.23
N LEU A 1025 39.82 37.62 5.18
CA LEU A 1025 40.48 38.00 3.92
C LEU A 1025 41.67 37.05 3.69
N PRO A 1026 41.50 35.93 2.94
CA PRO A 1026 42.54 34.90 2.82
C PRO A 1026 43.72 35.27 1.90
N ASP A 1027 43.68 36.44 1.26
CA ASP A 1027 44.62 36.81 0.21
C ASP A 1027 45.41 38.07 0.59
N ALA A 1028 46.71 37.89 0.82
CA ALA A 1028 47.64 38.96 1.19
C ALA A 1028 47.73 40.05 0.10
N GLU A 1029 47.50 39.70 -1.17
CA GLU A 1029 47.50 40.66 -2.28
C GLU A 1029 46.28 41.59 -2.19
N ARG A 1030 45.09 41.05 -1.87
CA ARG A 1030 43.88 41.84 -1.63
C ARG A 1030 44.01 42.75 -0.41
N ALA A 1031 44.61 42.26 0.67
CA ALA A 1031 44.83 43.07 1.87
C ALA A 1031 45.76 44.27 1.59
N GLN A 1032 46.83 44.07 0.81
CA GLN A 1032 47.70 45.15 0.38
C GLN A 1032 46.99 46.14 -0.55
N LEU A 1033 46.21 45.65 -1.52
CA LEU A 1033 45.45 46.49 -2.45
C LEU A 1033 44.43 47.35 -1.71
N LEU A 1034 43.65 46.76 -0.79
CA LEU A 1034 42.70 47.48 0.04
C LEU A 1034 43.40 48.51 0.93
N SER A 1035 44.51 48.15 1.57
CA SER A 1035 45.28 49.08 2.41
C SER A 1035 45.79 50.28 1.61
N GLY A 1036 46.28 50.07 0.39
CA GLY A 1036 46.69 51.12 -0.54
C GLY A 1036 45.54 52.04 -0.95
N LEU A 1037 44.38 51.47 -1.26
CA LEU A 1037 43.15 52.21 -1.62
C LEU A 1037 42.60 53.01 -0.42
N LEU A 1038 42.61 52.45 0.79
CA LEU A 1038 42.19 53.14 2.02
C LEU A 1038 43.09 54.34 2.35
N ARG A 1039 44.41 54.19 2.14
CA ARG A 1039 45.37 55.30 2.33
C ARG A 1039 45.19 56.40 1.29
N ARG A 1040 44.90 56.02 0.03
CA ARG A 1040 44.73 56.94 -1.10
C ARG A 1040 43.42 57.72 -1.03
N TYR A 1041 42.33 57.06 -0.66
CA TYR A 1041 40.98 57.63 -0.72
C TYR A 1041 40.38 57.99 0.64
N GLY A 1042 40.91 57.48 1.74
CA GLY A 1042 40.46 57.80 3.10
C GLY A 1042 40.44 59.30 3.41
N PRO A 1043 41.51 60.08 3.15
CA PRO A 1043 41.51 61.52 3.38
C PRO A 1043 40.54 62.30 2.47
N LEU A 1044 40.20 61.74 1.31
CA LEU A 1044 39.37 62.36 0.27
C LEU A 1044 37.87 62.15 0.50
N TYR A 1045 37.48 61.37 1.52
CA TYR A 1045 36.07 61.12 1.86
C TYR A 1045 35.31 62.38 2.30
N SER A 1046 36.04 63.41 2.75
CA SER A 1046 35.49 64.71 3.15
C SER A 1046 34.76 65.45 2.01
N ASP A 1047 35.03 65.09 0.75
CA ASP A 1047 34.36 65.64 -0.44
C ASP A 1047 32.97 65.03 -0.72
N GLY A 1048 32.54 64.02 0.06
CA GLY A 1048 31.24 63.36 -0.03
C GLY A 1048 31.25 62.04 -0.83
N ALA A 1049 30.25 61.18 -0.56
CA ALA A 1049 30.14 59.83 -1.12
C ALA A 1049 30.10 59.81 -2.66
N ASP A 1050 29.37 60.74 -3.29
CA ASP A 1050 29.30 60.86 -4.76
C ASP A 1050 30.66 61.20 -5.40
N ALA A 1051 31.46 62.06 -4.74
CA ALA A 1051 32.78 62.45 -5.24
C ALA A 1051 33.77 61.27 -5.15
N LEU A 1052 33.66 60.47 -4.08
CA LEU A 1052 34.46 59.25 -3.92
C LEU A 1052 34.06 58.20 -4.96
N LEU A 1053 32.77 57.94 -5.15
CA LEU A 1053 32.28 56.96 -6.13
C LEU A 1053 32.66 57.34 -7.56
N THR A 1054 32.64 58.63 -7.88
CA THR A 1054 33.10 59.12 -9.18
C THR A 1054 34.61 58.88 -9.39
N ARG A 1055 35.42 59.03 -8.34
CA ARG A 1055 36.88 58.80 -8.41
C ARG A 1055 37.25 57.32 -8.43
N LEU A 1056 36.54 56.48 -7.67
CA LEU A 1056 36.72 55.02 -7.67
C LEU A 1056 36.35 54.40 -9.03
N LYS A 1057 35.39 55.00 -9.74
CA LYS A 1057 34.97 54.56 -11.08
C LYS A 1057 36.11 54.61 -12.11
N ASP A 1058 37.05 55.52 -11.93
CA ASP A 1058 38.13 55.77 -12.87
C ASP A 1058 39.49 55.19 -12.37
N ASP A 1059 39.50 54.50 -11.21
CA ASP A 1059 40.68 53.84 -10.65
C ASP A 1059 40.67 52.33 -10.94
N ASN A 1060 41.56 51.91 -11.83
CA ASN A 1060 41.69 50.50 -12.24
C ASN A 1060 42.01 49.55 -11.08
N GLU A 1061 42.70 49.99 -10.02
CA GLU A 1061 42.97 49.14 -8.84
C GLU A 1061 41.71 48.97 -7.98
N ALA A 1062 40.90 50.01 -7.87
CA ALA A 1062 39.61 49.94 -7.17
C ALA A 1062 38.60 49.06 -7.93
N LEU A 1063 38.51 49.22 -9.25
CA LEU A 1063 37.68 48.38 -10.12
C LEU A 1063 38.12 46.92 -10.08
N ARG A 1064 39.44 46.66 -10.07
CA ARG A 1064 40.00 45.31 -9.93
C ARG A 1064 39.71 44.70 -8.56
N TYR A 1065 39.79 45.48 -7.48
CA TYR A 1065 39.44 45.00 -6.13
C TYR A 1065 37.95 44.66 -6.00
N ALA A 1066 37.09 45.48 -6.61
CA ALA A 1066 35.63 45.29 -6.66
C ALA A 1066 35.17 44.21 -7.65
N ARG A 1067 36.09 43.61 -8.43
CA ARG A 1067 35.81 42.66 -9.51
C ARG A 1067 34.77 43.20 -10.50
N PHE A 1068 34.97 44.44 -10.96
CA PHE A 1068 34.05 45.10 -11.90
C PHE A 1068 34.10 44.47 -13.30
N GLU A 1069 32.94 44.14 -13.86
CA GLU A 1069 32.78 43.63 -15.22
C GLU A 1069 32.31 44.76 -16.17
N PRO A 1070 33.15 45.22 -17.12
CA PRO A 1070 32.82 46.36 -17.97
C PRO A 1070 31.66 46.15 -18.95
N GLU A 1071 31.42 44.90 -19.38
CA GLU A 1071 30.38 44.57 -20.38
C GLU A 1071 28.97 44.57 -19.78
N THR A 1072 28.86 44.21 -18.50
CA THR A 1072 27.59 44.06 -17.76
C THR A 1072 27.36 45.21 -16.79
N GLY A 1073 28.40 45.97 -16.41
CA GLY A 1073 28.32 47.09 -15.49
C GLY A 1073 28.11 46.68 -14.02
N THR A 1074 28.47 45.44 -13.66
CA THR A 1074 28.25 44.85 -12.34
C THR A 1074 29.53 44.75 -11.51
N PHE A 1075 29.39 44.65 -10.18
CA PHE A 1075 30.50 44.52 -9.22
C PHE A 1075 30.15 43.57 -8.06
N ASP A 1076 31.16 43.05 -7.36
CA ASP A 1076 30.97 42.25 -6.16
C ASP A 1076 30.50 43.14 -4.98
N ALA A 1077 29.26 42.93 -4.54
CA ALA A 1077 28.61 43.77 -3.54
C ALA A 1077 29.36 43.81 -2.20
N ARG A 1078 30.02 42.70 -1.81
CA ARG A 1078 30.82 42.63 -0.58
C ARG A 1078 32.10 43.47 -0.70
N SER A 1079 32.84 43.31 -1.79
CA SER A 1079 34.09 44.04 -2.05
C SER A 1079 33.85 45.54 -2.26
N TYR A 1080 32.71 45.91 -2.84
CA TYR A 1080 32.28 47.30 -2.94
C TYR A 1080 31.94 47.89 -1.57
N ARG A 1081 31.19 47.18 -0.70
CA ARG A 1081 30.96 47.61 0.69
C ARG A 1081 32.25 47.83 1.45
N GLU A 1082 33.26 46.99 1.22
CA GLU A 1082 34.59 47.16 1.82
C GLU A 1082 35.29 48.44 1.31
N LEU A 1083 35.12 48.81 0.04
CA LEU A 1083 35.69 50.02 -0.56
C LEU A 1083 34.93 51.33 -0.26
N THR A 1084 33.68 51.26 0.20
CA THR A 1084 32.89 52.45 0.57
C THR A 1084 32.84 52.68 2.08
N VAL A 1085 32.67 51.62 2.88
CA VAL A 1085 32.47 51.72 4.33
C VAL A 1085 33.79 51.82 5.10
N ARG A 1086 34.82 51.06 4.70
CA ARG A 1086 36.11 51.05 5.41
C ARG A 1086 36.93 52.33 5.23
N PRO A 1087 36.94 53.04 4.08
CA PRO A 1087 37.60 54.34 3.99
C PRO A 1087 36.88 55.43 4.78
N LEU A 1088 35.55 55.36 4.94
CA LEU A 1088 34.81 56.22 5.87
C LEU A 1088 35.22 55.94 7.32
N ALA A 1089 35.29 54.68 7.73
CA ALA A 1089 35.77 54.30 9.06
C ALA A 1089 37.23 54.79 9.28
N TYR A 1090 38.08 54.67 8.27
CA TYR A 1090 39.46 55.19 8.30
C TYR A 1090 39.51 56.73 8.35
N ALA A 1091 38.67 57.44 7.59
CA ALA A 1091 38.57 58.91 7.62
C ALA A 1091 38.11 59.43 8.99
N LEU A 1092 37.14 58.74 9.60
CA LEU A 1092 36.64 59.01 10.94
C LEU A 1092 37.70 58.74 12.02
N LEU A 1093 38.55 57.73 11.80
CA LEU A 1093 39.73 57.42 12.63
C LEU A 1093 40.81 58.52 12.57
N VAL A 1094 40.97 59.20 11.42
CA VAL A 1094 42.02 60.21 11.21
C VAL A 1094 41.58 61.64 11.59
N ALA A 1095 40.30 61.99 11.46
CA ALA A 1095 39.85 63.40 11.53
C ALA A 1095 39.59 63.96 12.95
N GLY A 1096 39.36 63.12 13.97
CA GLY A 1096 39.06 63.59 15.34
C GLY A 1096 37.72 64.33 15.50
N ALA A 1097 37.31 64.52 16.76
CA ALA A 1097 35.92 64.72 17.21
C ALA A 1097 35.04 65.85 16.61
N PRO A 1098 35.52 67.01 16.12
CA PRO A 1098 34.60 68.09 15.70
C PRO A 1098 33.90 67.83 14.36
N ALA A 1099 34.37 66.86 13.56
CA ALA A 1099 33.91 66.69 12.17
C ALA A 1099 32.70 65.76 12.00
N LEU A 1100 32.14 65.17 13.06
CA LEU A 1100 31.18 64.06 12.97
C LEU A 1100 29.70 64.47 12.78
N GLU A 1101 29.33 65.71 13.08
CA GLU A 1101 27.93 66.16 13.04
C GLU A 1101 27.30 66.19 11.62
N PRO A 1102 28.03 66.53 10.54
CA PRO A 1102 27.51 66.48 9.17
C PRO A 1102 27.34 65.05 8.63
N PHE A 1103 28.11 64.06 9.12
CA PHE A 1103 28.15 62.71 8.54
C PHE A 1103 27.12 61.74 9.12
N ALA A 1104 26.44 62.11 10.22
CA ALA A 1104 25.40 61.28 10.84
C ALA A 1104 24.10 61.18 9.99
N ALA A 1105 23.89 62.14 9.07
CA ALA A 1105 22.85 62.06 8.05
C ALA A 1105 23.29 61.18 6.88
N THR A 1106 24.55 61.31 6.43
CA THR A 1106 25.14 60.51 5.35
C THR A 1106 25.26 59.02 5.71
N LEU A 1107 25.55 58.68 6.97
CA LEU A 1107 25.53 57.30 7.47
C LEU A 1107 24.13 56.68 7.46
N ARG A 1108 23.09 57.50 7.65
CA ARG A 1108 21.69 57.07 7.57
C ARG A 1108 21.24 56.89 6.12
N ASP A 1109 21.61 57.81 5.23
CA ASP A 1109 21.27 57.73 3.81
C ASP A 1109 22.02 56.61 3.08
N LEU A 1110 23.29 56.34 3.42
CA LEU A 1110 24.04 55.17 2.93
C LEU A 1110 23.38 53.87 3.40
N SER A 1111 23.03 53.75 4.69
CA SER A 1111 22.32 52.56 5.19
C SER A 1111 20.93 52.36 4.55
N GLY A 1112 20.29 53.44 4.09
CA GLY A 1112 18.98 53.41 3.45
C GLY A 1112 19.03 53.07 1.95
N ALA A 1113 19.98 53.62 1.20
CA ALA A 1113 20.20 53.28 -0.21
C ALA A 1113 20.80 51.86 -0.38
N GLU A 1114 21.64 51.43 0.58
CA GLU A 1114 22.27 50.10 0.63
C GLU A 1114 21.29 48.94 0.86
N ALA A 1115 20.07 49.22 1.33
CA ALA A 1115 19.02 48.20 1.44
C ALA A 1115 18.40 47.80 0.09
N SER A 1116 18.75 48.50 -1.01
CA SER A 1116 18.06 48.33 -2.31
C SER A 1116 18.95 48.20 -3.57
N ALA A 1117 20.27 48.36 -3.50
CA ALA A 1117 21.14 48.29 -4.67
C ALA A 1117 21.64 46.85 -4.96
N GLY A 1118 21.21 46.28 -6.07
CA GLY A 1118 21.62 44.96 -6.54
C GLY A 1118 22.75 45.05 -7.54
N GLY A 1119 24.01 45.03 -7.07
CA GLY A 1119 25.20 44.68 -7.87
C GLY A 1119 25.51 45.44 -9.17
N HIS A 1120 24.76 46.47 -9.56
CA HIS A 1120 24.90 47.15 -10.86
C HIS A 1120 25.17 48.65 -10.69
N TRP A 1121 26.19 49.16 -11.42
CA TRP A 1121 26.70 50.53 -11.27
C TRP A 1121 25.70 51.66 -11.59
N ALA A 1122 24.66 51.39 -12.37
CA ALA A 1122 23.67 52.40 -12.79
C ALA A 1122 22.71 52.83 -11.66
N GLU A 1123 22.58 52.02 -10.62
CA GLU A 1123 21.63 52.21 -9.50
C GLU A 1123 22.17 53.12 -8.39
N LEU A 1124 23.45 53.54 -8.46
CA LEU A 1124 24.19 54.21 -7.39
C LEU A 1124 24.09 55.76 -7.36
N ARG A 1125 23.12 56.39 -8.05
CA ARG A 1125 22.99 57.88 -8.05
C ARG A 1125 22.18 58.38 -6.86
N VAL A 1126 22.76 59.25 -6.02
CA VAL A 1126 22.01 60.01 -5.00
C VAL A 1126 21.26 61.18 -5.67
N PRO A 1127 19.94 61.37 -5.46
CA PRO A 1127 19.24 62.52 -6.02
C PRO A 1127 19.63 63.82 -5.31
N ARG A 1128 19.94 64.88 -6.08
CA ARG A 1128 20.24 66.22 -5.53
C ARG A 1128 19.00 66.84 -4.86
N ALA A 1129 19.16 67.31 -3.62
CA ALA A 1129 18.12 68.06 -2.90
C ALA A 1129 17.88 69.45 -3.54
N GLU A 1130 16.62 69.76 -3.88
CA GLU A 1130 16.20 71.13 -4.25
C GLU A 1130 16.02 72.01 -2.99
N PRO A 1131 16.31 73.33 -3.07
CA PRO A 1131 16.19 74.21 -1.91
C PRO A 1131 14.73 74.58 -1.61
N ALA A 1132 14.42 74.66 -0.32
CA ALA A 1132 13.09 74.86 0.25
C ALA A 1132 12.31 76.08 -0.29
N ARG A 1133 11.02 75.89 -0.61
CA ARG A 1133 10.02 76.96 -0.74
C ARG A 1133 9.02 76.94 0.42
N ALA A 1134 8.76 78.13 0.96
CA ALA A 1134 7.79 78.42 2.02
C ALA A 1134 6.31 78.25 1.55
N PRO A 1135 5.33 78.19 2.48
CA PRO A 1135 4.09 77.44 2.31
C PRO A 1135 2.92 78.27 1.72
N ALA A 1136 1.99 77.60 1.03
CA ALA A 1136 0.66 78.15 0.76
C ALA A 1136 -0.42 77.04 0.63
N HIS A 1137 -1.39 77.12 1.54
CA HIS A 1137 -2.82 76.79 1.52
C HIS A 1137 -3.45 75.77 0.54
N SER A 1138 -4.23 74.87 1.20
CA SER A 1138 -5.58 74.36 0.89
C SER A 1138 -5.85 73.55 -0.40
N ASN A 1139 -6.22 72.27 -0.19
CA ASN A 1139 -7.34 71.44 -0.74
C ASN A 1139 -8.02 71.81 -2.08
N PRO A 1140 -8.76 70.89 -2.78
CA PRO A 1140 -8.97 69.45 -2.56
C PRO A 1140 -8.98 68.59 -3.86
N LYS A 1141 -9.10 67.25 -3.69
CA LYS A 1141 -9.73 66.23 -4.56
C LYS A 1141 -9.47 66.23 -6.10
N VAL A 1142 -9.14 65.05 -6.65
CA VAL A 1142 -9.87 64.29 -7.70
C VAL A 1142 -8.94 63.22 -8.32
N GLU A 1143 -9.53 62.06 -8.61
CA GLU A 1143 -9.04 60.81 -9.21
C GLU A 1143 -8.20 60.92 -10.50
N PRO A 1144 -7.48 59.85 -10.90
CA PRO A 1144 -7.29 59.50 -12.30
C PRO A 1144 -7.91 58.10 -12.58
N LYS A 1145 -8.93 57.98 -13.43
CA LYS A 1145 -8.89 57.89 -14.90
C LYS A 1145 -7.87 56.90 -15.46
N ALA A 1146 -8.41 55.78 -15.94
CA ALA A 1146 -7.83 54.89 -16.94
C ALA A 1146 -8.13 55.41 -18.35
N ASP A 1147 -7.27 55.06 -19.31
CA ASP A 1147 -7.45 55.01 -20.77
C ASP A 1147 -6.21 54.25 -21.32
N ALA A 1148 -6.21 53.37 -22.32
CA ALA A 1148 -7.25 52.88 -23.22
C ALA A 1148 -6.73 51.60 -23.93
N GLU A 1149 -7.65 50.67 -24.23
CA GLU A 1149 -7.50 49.62 -25.27
C GLU A 1149 -7.57 50.23 -26.69
N PRO A 1150 -7.33 49.44 -27.76
CA PRO A 1150 -8.46 48.85 -28.51
C PRO A 1150 -8.13 47.44 -29.09
N ALA A 1151 -9.04 46.55 -29.54
CA ALA A 1151 -10.48 46.58 -29.77
C ALA A 1151 -11.02 45.19 -30.27
N LEU A 1152 -12.35 45.02 -30.12
CA LEU A 1152 -13.33 44.27 -30.95
C LEU A 1152 -13.43 42.73 -30.76
N ALA A 1153 -14.60 42.09 -30.59
CA ALA A 1153 -16.00 42.52 -30.73
C ALA A 1153 -17.04 41.54 -30.10
N THR A 1154 -18.12 42.13 -29.54
CA THR A 1154 -19.54 41.69 -29.51
C THR A 1154 -19.98 40.39 -28.79
N ALA A 1155 -21.12 40.28 -28.10
CA ALA A 1155 -22.10 41.22 -27.53
C ALA A 1155 -23.13 40.42 -26.68
N LYS A 1156 -23.49 40.97 -25.49
CA LYS A 1156 -24.83 40.99 -24.83
C LYS A 1156 -25.48 39.65 -24.36
N SER A 1157 -26.21 39.56 -23.24
CA SER A 1157 -26.50 40.46 -22.12
C SER A 1157 -27.49 39.80 -21.13
N LYS A 1158 -27.51 40.33 -19.89
CA LYS A 1158 -28.58 40.35 -18.83
C LYS A 1158 -28.69 39.09 -17.97
N GLY A 1159 -28.57 39.12 -16.64
CA GLY A 1159 -29.02 40.07 -15.61
C GLY A 1159 -30.03 39.31 -14.72
N LYS A 1160 -30.07 39.30 -13.38
CA LYS A 1160 -29.89 40.32 -12.34
C LYS A 1160 -29.70 39.64 -10.97
N THR A 1161 -29.10 40.40 -10.07
CA THR A 1161 -28.92 40.24 -8.63
C THR A 1161 -30.20 40.31 -7.78
N SER A 1162 -30.22 39.63 -6.62
CA SER A 1162 -30.25 40.22 -5.25
C SER A 1162 -31.21 39.56 -4.23
N LYS A 1163 -30.60 38.94 -3.20
CA LYS A 1163 -30.85 39.07 -1.74
C LYS A 1163 -32.16 38.51 -1.08
N PRO A 1164 -32.16 38.29 0.27
CA PRO A 1164 -32.51 37.00 0.89
C PRO A 1164 -33.68 37.06 1.90
N SER A 1165 -34.28 35.92 2.27
CA SER A 1165 -34.94 35.76 3.59
C SER A 1165 -35.39 34.32 3.93
N ARG A 1166 -35.06 33.91 5.17
CA ARG A 1166 -35.85 33.16 6.16
C ARG A 1166 -36.70 31.94 5.75
N ALA A 1167 -36.28 30.79 6.27
CA ALA A 1167 -37.00 29.86 7.15
C ALA A 1167 -38.52 29.65 6.96
N LYS A 1168 -38.92 28.44 6.57
CA LYS A 1168 -39.65 27.48 7.45
C LYS A 1168 -39.98 26.17 6.73
N ALA A 1169 -39.76 25.08 7.47
CA ALA A 1169 -40.37 23.76 7.44
C ALA A 1169 -41.47 23.47 6.39
N SER A 1170 -41.37 22.32 5.70
CA SER A 1170 -42.16 21.13 6.07
C SER A 1170 -41.95 19.93 5.13
N LYS A 1171 -41.91 18.75 5.75
CA LYS A 1171 -42.58 17.49 5.37
C LYS A 1171 -42.27 16.82 4.01
N LYS A 1172 -41.67 15.63 4.20
CA LYS A 1172 -42.14 14.29 3.75
C LYS A 1172 -42.10 13.93 2.26
N LYS A 1173 -41.25 12.91 2.02
CA LYS A 1173 -41.51 11.63 1.34
C LYS A 1173 -41.26 11.53 -0.19
N PRO A 1174 -41.03 10.31 -0.71
CA PRO A 1174 -39.80 9.93 -1.39
C PRO A 1174 -40.00 9.64 -2.88
N ALA A 1175 -38.92 9.53 -3.65
CA ALA A 1175 -38.95 8.93 -4.98
C ALA A 1175 -37.74 8.01 -5.18
N GLN A 1176 -38.09 6.75 -5.41
CA GLN A 1176 -37.28 5.65 -5.91
C GLN A 1176 -36.73 5.90 -7.32
N LYS A 1177 -35.68 5.12 -7.62
CA LYS A 1177 -35.15 4.72 -8.95
C LYS A 1177 -34.38 5.82 -9.69
N ARG A 1178 -33.14 5.57 -10.10
CA ARG A 1178 -32.60 4.35 -10.71
C ARG A 1178 -31.13 4.18 -10.40
#